data_AF-A0A8C5KD71-F1
#
_entry.id   AF-A0A8C5KD71-F1
#
_cell.length_a   1.000
_cell.length_b   1.000
_cell.length_c   1.000
_cell.angle_alpha   90.00
_cell.angle_beta   90.00
_cell.angle_gamma   90.00
#
_symmetry.space_group_name_H-M   'P 1'
#
loop_
_entity.id
_entity.type
_entity.pdbx_description
1 polymer ?
#
loop_
_entity_poly.entity_id
_entity_poly.type
_entity_poly.pdbx_seq_one_letter_code
_entity_poly.pdbx_strand_id
1 'polypeptide(L)'
;MAAFGLLSYEQRPLKRPRLGPPDVYPQDPKQKEDELTAVNVKQGFNNQPAFTGDEHGSARNIVINPSKIGAYFSSILAEKLKLNTFQDTGKKKPQVNVKDNYWLVTARPQSAIHSWFSDLAGNKPLTILAKKLPLARSGVPQGSPVPILSKKEDVFAYLAKYSVPMVRATWLIKMTCAYYSAVSEAKIKKRPAPDPNLEWTQISTRYLREQLAKISDFYQLASSVSDGPVPVPPEVEQATKQWEYNEKLAFHLFQEGMLEKHEFLTWILDVLEKVRPVDDDLLKLLLPLMLQYSDEFVQSAYLSRRLAYFCARRLSLLLSDSPTLLAAHSPHVMIGPNSSGIGTPSPGPPGPGMSPVQLAFSDFLSCAQHGPLVYGLSCMLQTITLCCPSALVWNYSTNENKSGNPGSPLDLLPVAPSSLPMPGGNTAFNQQVRARIYEVEQQIKQRGRAVEVRWSFDKCQESTAGVTISRVLHTLEVLDRHCFDRTDSSNSMETLYHKIFWANQNKDNQEVAPNDETVVTLLCEWAVSCKRSGKHRAMAVAKLLEKRQAEIEAERCGESEVLDEKESISSASLAGSSLPVFQNVLLRFLDTQAPSLSDPNSECEKVEFVNLVLLFCEFIRHDVFSHDAYMCTLISRGDLSVSAATGLRSPAGESVGEHYAQGHAVKMEIFSPMPGESCENANPSLSRRNGEKLAKREKTRELIFPSNYDLLRHLQYATHFPIPLVSL
;
A
#
# COMPACT_ATOMS: atom_id res chain seq x y z
N MET A 1 49.90 8.72 37.01
CA MET A 1 48.95 9.83 37.22
C MET A 1 48.03 9.92 36.01
N ALA A 2 46.77 10.23 36.25
CA ALA A 2 45.61 9.90 35.44
C ALA A 2 45.69 10.34 33.95
N ALA A 3 45.44 9.37 33.06
CA ALA A 3 45.01 9.61 31.70
C ALA A 3 43.56 10.13 31.72
N PHE A 4 43.39 11.44 31.95
CA PHE A 4 42.10 12.08 31.72
C PHE A 4 41.90 12.28 30.22
N GLY A 5 40.94 11.53 29.69
CA GLY A 5 40.53 11.59 28.31
C GLY A 5 40.14 12.99 27.88
N LEU A 6 40.81 13.48 26.85
CA LEU A 6 40.35 14.55 25.97
C LEU A 6 39.08 14.06 25.25
N LEU A 7 37.95 14.05 25.94
CA LEU A 7 36.65 13.75 25.35
C LEU A 7 35.82 15.03 25.34
N SER A 8 35.76 15.65 24.17
CA SER A 8 34.57 16.38 23.75
C SER A 8 33.35 15.45 23.91
N TYR A 9 32.19 15.99 24.25
CA TYR A 9 30.92 15.25 24.39
C TYR A 9 30.58 14.41 23.12
N GLU A 10 31.21 14.71 21.97
CA GLU A 10 31.06 13.98 20.70
C GLU A 10 32.24 13.03 20.33
N GLN A 11 33.22 12.79 21.21
CA GLN A 11 34.39 11.92 20.95
C GLN A 11 35.15 12.17 19.62
N ARG A 12 35.13 13.40 19.08
CA ARG A 12 35.89 13.74 17.86
C ARG A 12 37.28 14.30 18.19
N PRO A 13 38.38 13.80 17.57
CA PRO A 13 39.71 14.38 17.75
C PRO A 13 39.75 15.82 17.22
N LEU A 14 40.25 16.77 18.01
CA LEU A 14 40.49 18.13 17.55
C LEU A 14 41.59 18.13 16.48
N LYS A 15 41.32 18.73 15.32
CA LYS A 15 42.24 18.74 14.16
C LYS A 15 43.57 19.49 14.41
N ARG A 16 43.74 20.18 15.53
CA ARG A 16 45.00 20.85 15.91
C ARG A 16 45.32 20.59 17.38
N PRO A 17 46.48 20.00 17.71
CA PRO A 17 46.85 19.64 19.08
C PRO A 17 47.19 20.83 19.98
N ARG A 18 47.32 22.06 19.44
CA ARG A 18 47.70 23.26 20.22
C ARG A 18 46.53 23.96 20.91
N LEU A 19 45.32 23.81 20.43
CA LEU A 19 44.13 24.40 21.04
C LEU A 19 43.37 23.22 21.64
N GLY A 20 43.36 23.14 22.97
CA GLY A 20 42.60 22.12 23.70
C GLY A 20 41.10 22.20 23.40
N PRO A 21 40.27 21.42 24.12
CA PRO A 21 38.82 21.57 24.05
C PRO A 21 38.42 23.04 24.23
N PRO A 22 37.33 23.50 23.58
CA PRO A 22 36.79 24.83 23.83
C PRO A 22 36.61 25.05 25.34
N ASP A 23 37.00 26.23 25.81
CA ASP A 23 36.92 26.63 27.23
C ASP A 23 37.79 25.80 28.20
N VAL A 24 38.81 25.11 27.68
CA VAL A 24 39.81 24.39 28.48
C VAL A 24 41.19 24.96 28.19
N TYR A 25 41.81 25.56 29.21
CA TYR A 25 43.13 26.19 29.15
C TYR A 25 44.10 25.49 30.12
N PRO A 26 44.82 24.44 29.67
CA PRO A 26 45.84 23.80 30.50
C PRO A 26 46.97 24.78 30.84
N GLN A 27 47.62 24.56 31.99
CA GLN A 27 48.80 25.34 32.38
C GLN A 27 49.93 25.13 31.36
N ASP A 28 50.43 26.23 30.78
CA ASP A 28 51.57 26.20 29.86
C ASP A 28 52.86 26.47 30.66
N PRO A 29 53.90 25.62 30.55
CA PRO A 29 55.20 25.87 31.19
C PRO A 29 55.88 27.21 30.85
N LYS A 30 55.38 27.94 29.83
CA LYS A 30 55.86 29.26 29.40
C LYS A 30 54.86 30.38 29.71
N GLN A 31 54.07 30.25 30.77
CA GLN A 31 53.20 31.33 31.22
C GLN A 31 54.04 32.54 31.67
N LYS A 32 53.61 33.74 31.26
CA LYS A 32 54.29 35.01 31.62
C LYS A 32 54.30 35.30 33.13
N GLU A 33 53.34 34.72 33.86
CA GLU A 33 53.28 34.77 35.32
C GLU A 33 54.48 34.07 35.96
N ASP A 34 54.93 32.94 35.38
CA ASP A 34 56.04 32.14 35.87
C ASP A 34 57.42 32.73 35.49
N GLU A 35 57.45 33.80 34.68
CA GLU A 35 58.68 34.49 34.33
C GLU A 35 59.18 35.35 35.49
N LEU A 36 60.30 34.95 36.10
CA LEU A 36 60.96 35.64 37.23
C LEU A 36 61.70 36.92 36.80
N THR A 37 61.00 37.87 36.19
CA THR A 37 61.54 39.18 35.87
C THR A 37 61.72 40.02 37.13
N ALA A 38 62.68 40.95 37.12
CA ALA A 38 62.93 41.82 38.28
C ALA A 38 61.70 42.65 38.69
N VAL A 39 60.78 42.94 37.74
CA VAL A 39 59.52 43.63 37.99
C VAL A 39 58.52 42.69 38.66
N ASN A 40 58.28 41.50 38.09
CA ASN A 40 57.33 40.52 38.65
C ASN A 40 57.72 40.09 40.08
N VAL A 41 59.02 39.92 40.34
CA VAL A 41 59.51 39.53 41.68
C VAL A 41 59.34 40.66 42.71
N LYS A 42 59.48 41.93 42.30
CA LYS A 42 59.38 43.07 43.23
C LYS A 42 57.95 43.59 43.41
N GLN A 43 57.12 43.51 42.38
CA GLN A 43 55.79 44.16 42.33
C GLN A 43 54.64 43.15 42.21
N GLY A 44 54.95 41.86 42.02
CA GLY A 44 53.96 40.85 41.62
C GLY A 44 53.69 40.89 40.12
N PHE A 45 53.18 39.78 39.58
CA PHE A 45 52.67 39.74 38.21
C PHE A 45 51.32 40.48 38.15
N ASN A 46 51.15 41.38 37.18
CA ASN A 46 49.90 42.10 36.96
C ASN A 46 49.29 41.66 35.62
N ASN A 47 48.11 41.03 35.67
CA ASN A 47 47.37 40.64 34.49
C ASN A 47 46.60 41.85 33.94
N GLN A 48 47.12 42.48 32.88
CA GLN A 48 46.36 43.53 32.22
C GLN A 48 45.19 42.91 31.44
N PRO A 49 43.93 43.32 31.72
CA PRO A 49 42.79 42.86 30.94
C PRO A 49 43.01 43.19 29.47
N ALA A 50 42.64 42.27 28.57
CA ALA A 50 42.80 42.44 27.13
C ALA A 50 41.98 43.60 26.54
N PHE A 51 41.05 44.14 27.33
CA PHE A 51 40.19 45.26 26.98
C PHE A 51 40.59 46.49 27.80
N THR A 52 40.92 47.59 27.12
CA THR A 52 41.34 48.86 27.73
C THR A 52 40.17 49.80 28.06
N GLY A 53 38.93 49.36 27.83
CA GLY A 53 37.71 50.14 28.10
C GLY A 53 37.07 49.78 29.43
N ASP A 54 35.87 50.33 29.68
CA ASP A 54 35.08 50.04 30.88
C ASP A 54 34.57 48.58 30.86
N GLU A 55 35.28 47.71 31.58
CA GLU A 55 34.93 46.29 31.75
C GLU A 55 33.66 46.08 32.58
N HIS A 56 33.22 47.10 33.32
CA HIS A 56 32.03 47.05 34.17
C HIS A 56 30.81 47.75 33.52
N GLY A 57 30.97 48.23 32.28
CA GLY A 57 29.95 48.95 31.53
C GLY A 57 28.88 48.05 30.88
N SER A 58 27.70 48.61 30.61
CA SER A 58 26.63 47.92 29.89
C SER A 58 26.66 48.22 28.39
N ALA A 59 26.58 47.17 27.57
CA ALA A 59 26.42 47.26 26.11
C ALA A 59 25.00 47.68 25.66
N ARG A 60 24.12 48.14 26.56
CA ARG A 60 22.71 48.47 26.28
C ARG A 60 22.51 49.46 25.13
N ASN A 61 23.46 50.38 24.93
CA ASN A 61 23.37 51.42 23.90
C ASN A 61 23.99 51.01 22.56
N ILE A 62 24.45 49.75 22.42
CA ILE A 62 24.97 49.22 21.16
C ILE A 62 23.79 48.77 20.29
N VAL A 63 23.72 49.31 19.08
CA VAL A 63 22.70 48.91 18.08
C VAL A 63 23.11 47.60 17.44
N ILE A 64 22.39 46.52 17.76
CA ILE A 64 22.57 45.20 17.18
C ILE A 64 21.51 44.99 16.10
N ASN A 65 21.91 44.53 14.91
CA ASN A 65 20.98 44.21 13.82
C ASN A 65 20.58 42.71 13.89
N PRO A 66 19.34 42.38 14.29
CA PRO A 66 18.92 40.99 14.49
C PRO A 66 18.82 40.19 13.19
N SER A 67 18.45 40.83 12.07
CA SER A 67 18.29 40.12 10.79
C SER A 67 19.64 39.64 10.24
N LYS A 68 20.70 40.44 10.42
CA LYS A 68 22.06 40.05 10.02
C LYS A 68 22.58 38.88 10.85
N ILE A 69 22.29 38.84 12.16
CA ILE A 69 22.66 37.72 13.03
C ILE A 69 21.92 36.45 12.62
N GLY A 70 20.61 36.56 12.38
CA GLY A 70 19.79 35.45 11.90
C GLY A 70 20.34 34.85 10.61
N ALA A 71 20.67 35.69 9.63
CA ALA A 71 21.24 35.23 8.35
C ALA A 71 22.58 34.48 8.53
N TYR A 72 23.49 35.01 9.36
CA TYR A 72 24.76 34.33 9.64
C TYR A 72 24.56 33.00 10.37
N PHE A 73 23.67 32.95 11.35
CA PHE A 73 23.39 31.73 12.10
C PHE A 73 22.80 30.65 11.19
N SER A 74 21.84 31.02 10.33
CA SER A 74 21.26 30.12 9.33
C SER A 74 22.31 29.60 8.35
N SER A 75 23.23 30.45 7.88
CA SER A 75 24.34 30.02 7.01
C SER A 75 25.27 29.00 7.69
N ILE A 76 25.59 29.20 8.97
CA ILE A 76 26.40 28.25 9.75
C ILE A 76 25.68 26.91 9.91
N LEU A 77 24.38 26.94 10.22
CA LEU A 77 23.57 25.73 10.33
C LEU A 77 23.49 24.95 9.01
N ALA A 78 23.29 25.66 7.89
CA ALA A 78 23.24 25.06 6.57
C ALA A 78 24.57 24.34 6.20
N GLU A 79 25.71 24.98 6.44
CA GLU A 79 27.01 24.35 6.16
C GLU A 79 27.29 23.18 7.12
N LYS A 80 26.91 23.30 8.40
CA LYS A 80 27.00 22.18 9.36
C LYS A 80 26.15 20.99 8.90
N LEU A 81 24.93 21.22 8.42
CA LEU A 81 24.06 20.16 7.91
C LEU A 81 24.72 19.46 6.71
N LYS A 82 25.13 20.23 5.71
CA LYS A 82 25.81 19.73 4.50
C LYS A 82 27.03 18.85 4.79
N LEU A 83 27.84 19.20 5.79
CA LEU A 83 29.03 18.42 6.17
C LEU A 83 28.72 17.15 6.97
N ASN A 84 27.59 17.10 7.68
CA ASN A 84 27.16 15.92 8.44
C ASN A 84 26.27 14.98 7.62
N THR A 85 25.77 15.43 6.46
CA THR A 85 25.06 14.57 5.51
C THR A 85 26.07 13.74 4.71
N PHE A 86 25.89 12.41 4.69
CA PHE A 86 26.67 11.53 3.82
C PHE A 86 26.47 11.95 2.36
N GLN A 87 27.56 12.24 1.65
CA GLN A 87 27.45 12.55 0.23
C GLN A 87 27.12 11.28 -0.54
N ASP A 88 25.99 11.31 -1.26
CA ASP A 88 25.66 10.27 -2.20
C ASP A 88 26.72 10.27 -3.31
N THR A 89 27.55 9.22 -3.36
CA THR A 89 28.56 9.05 -4.40
C THR A 89 27.86 8.64 -5.71
N GLY A 90 27.06 9.54 -6.27
CA GLY A 90 26.24 9.35 -7.47
C GLY A 90 27.03 9.11 -8.77
N LYS A 91 28.27 8.62 -8.71
CA LYS A 91 29.10 8.34 -9.89
C LYS A 91 29.58 6.90 -10.07
N LYS A 92 29.41 5.99 -9.12
CA LYS A 92 29.56 4.54 -9.40
C LYS A 92 28.68 3.75 -8.45
N LYS A 93 27.56 3.20 -8.94
CA LYS A 93 26.94 2.04 -8.32
C LYS A 93 28.07 1.04 -8.01
N PRO A 94 28.14 0.45 -6.80
CA PRO A 94 29.15 -0.56 -6.51
C PRO A 94 29.08 -1.64 -7.58
N GLN A 95 30.08 -1.71 -8.46
CA GLN A 95 30.08 -2.67 -9.54
C GLN A 95 30.31 -4.05 -8.92
N VAL A 96 29.31 -4.92 -8.98
CA VAL A 96 29.41 -6.28 -8.46
C VAL A 96 30.54 -6.99 -9.19
N ASN A 97 31.61 -7.35 -8.47
CA ASN A 97 32.73 -8.09 -9.06
C ASN A 97 32.32 -9.54 -9.30
N VAL A 98 31.91 -9.81 -10.54
CA VAL A 98 31.36 -11.11 -10.95
C VAL A 98 32.37 -12.25 -10.79
N LYS A 99 33.66 -12.00 -11.00
CA LYS A 99 34.70 -13.06 -11.04
C LYS A 99 35.11 -13.58 -9.66
N ASP A 100 34.96 -12.76 -8.62
CA ASP A 100 35.40 -13.11 -7.27
C ASP A 100 34.27 -13.67 -6.39
N ASN A 101 33.03 -13.29 -6.68
CA ASN A 101 31.86 -13.65 -5.87
C ASN A 101 31.05 -14.83 -6.43
N TYR A 102 31.19 -15.15 -7.72
CA TYR A 102 30.38 -16.15 -8.41
C TYR A 102 31.19 -17.21 -9.11
N TRP A 103 30.65 -18.42 -9.14
CA TRP A 103 31.22 -19.57 -9.83
C TRP A 103 30.18 -20.16 -10.78
N LEU A 104 30.46 -20.09 -12.09
CA LEU A 104 29.65 -20.77 -13.11
C LEU A 104 29.88 -22.28 -13.05
N VAL A 105 28.82 -23.02 -12.75
CA VAL A 105 28.88 -24.47 -12.59
C VAL A 105 28.92 -25.13 -13.97
N THR A 106 30.11 -25.51 -14.43
CA THR A 106 30.33 -26.30 -15.66
C THR A 106 30.98 -27.63 -15.30
N ALA A 107 30.22 -28.74 -15.39
CA ALA A 107 30.69 -30.13 -15.35
C ALA A 107 31.73 -30.51 -14.26
N ARG A 108 31.74 -29.83 -13.11
CA ARG A 108 32.62 -30.14 -11.96
C ARG A 108 32.07 -31.30 -11.13
N PRO A 109 32.90 -31.98 -10.30
CA PRO A 109 32.42 -33.10 -9.48
C PRO A 109 31.30 -32.63 -8.53
N GLN A 110 30.22 -33.42 -8.49
CA GLN A 110 29.05 -33.19 -7.64
C GLN A 110 29.38 -32.97 -6.15
N SER A 111 30.54 -33.42 -5.70
CA SER A 111 31.03 -33.23 -4.33
C SER A 111 31.18 -31.76 -3.92
N ALA A 112 31.63 -30.87 -4.82
CA ALA A 112 31.81 -29.45 -4.50
C ALA A 112 30.46 -28.73 -4.33
N ILE A 113 29.49 -29.05 -5.20
CA ILE A 113 28.12 -28.54 -5.11
C ILE A 113 27.46 -29.07 -3.84
N HIS A 114 27.64 -30.35 -3.53
CA HIS A 114 27.13 -30.97 -2.32
C HIS A 114 27.65 -30.30 -1.06
N SER A 115 28.97 -30.09 -0.96
CA SER A 115 29.56 -29.39 0.18
C SER A 115 29.02 -27.97 0.32
N TRP A 116 28.90 -27.23 -0.80
CA TRP A 116 28.44 -25.85 -0.76
C TRP A 116 26.97 -25.72 -0.32
N PHE A 117 26.08 -26.57 -0.85
CA PHE A 117 24.66 -26.53 -0.44
C PHE A 117 24.45 -27.07 0.98
N SER A 118 25.26 -28.03 1.43
CA SER A 118 25.26 -28.47 2.83
C SER A 118 25.66 -27.32 3.77
N ASP A 119 26.66 -26.54 3.35
CA ASP A 119 27.11 -25.36 4.08
C ASP A 119 26.06 -24.24 4.10
N LEU A 120 25.35 -24.04 2.98
CA LEU A 120 24.21 -23.12 2.88
C LEU A 120 23.06 -23.56 3.79
N ALA A 121 22.76 -24.86 3.86
CA ALA A 121 21.71 -25.40 4.73
C ALA A 121 22.07 -25.29 6.23
N GLY A 122 23.37 -25.32 6.57
CA GLY A 122 23.87 -25.25 7.94
C GLY A 122 23.85 -23.85 8.56
N ASN A 123 24.84 -23.54 9.40
CA ASN A 123 24.95 -22.26 10.13
C ASN A 123 26.13 -21.38 9.67
N LYS A 124 26.80 -21.73 8.57
CA LYS A 124 27.92 -20.92 8.05
C LYS A 124 27.47 -19.49 7.70
N PRO A 125 28.20 -18.43 8.07
CA PRO A 125 27.86 -17.05 7.72
C PRO A 125 27.83 -16.81 6.21
N LEU A 126 26.81 -16.08 5.73
CA LEU A 126 26.63 -15.80 4.29
C LEU A 126 27.78 -15.00 3.69
N THR A 127 28.44 -14.14 4.48
CA THR A 127 29.61 -13.37 4.05
C THR A 127 30.81 -14.26 3.72
N ILE A 128 30.93 -15.42 4.37
CA ILE A 128 31.98 -16.42 4.12
C ILE A 128 31.61 -17.25 2.89
N LEU A 129 30.32 -17.57 2.71
CA LEU A 129 29.82 -18.28 1.53
C LEU A 129 29.88 -17.44 0.25
N ALA A 130 29.82 -16.11 0.36
CA ALA A 130 29.84 -15.22 -0.80
C ALA A 130 31.24 -14.95 -1.36
N LYS A 131 32.29 -15.04 -0.53
CA LYS A 131 33.65 -14.65 -0.91
C LYS A 131 34.52 -15.86 -1.19
N LYS A 132 35.25 -15.80 -2.29
CA LYS A 132 36.45 -16.61 -2.48
C LYS A 132 37.50 -16.19 -1.46
N LEU A 133 37.62 -16.90 -0.34
CA LEU A 133 38.67 -16.64 0.64
C LEU A 133 40.04 -17.02 0.02
N PRO A 134 41.02 -16.11 0.00
CA PRO A 134 42.41 -16.48 -0.28
C PRO A 134 42.83 -17.58 0.68
N LEU A 135 43.61 -18.55 0.19
CA LEU A 135 44.15 -19.67 0.97
C LEU A 135 44.60 -19.20 2.36
N ALA A 136 43.83 -19.56 3.39
CA ALA A 136 44.29 -19.44 4.75
C ALA A 136 45.51 -20.36 4.91
N ARG A 137 46.45 -19.98 5.79
CA ARG A 137 47.73 -20.67 6.09
C ARG A 137 47.60 -22.16 6.51
N SER A 138 46.40 -22.72 6.52
CA SER A 138 46.05 -24.10 6.88
C SER A 138 45.85 -25.04 5.66
N GLY A 139 46.06 -24.58 4.42
CA GLY A 139 45.97 -25.45 3.23
C GLY A 139 44.55 -25.89 2.83
N VAL A 140 43.51 -25.40 3.51
CA VAL A 140 42.10 -25.69 3.21
C VAL A 140 41.39 -24.39 2.78
N PRO A 141 40.82 -24.30 1.55
CA PRO A 141 40.02 -23.15 1.14
C PRO A 141 38.75 -23.05 2.00
N GLN A 142 38.55 -21.93 2.71
CA GLN A 142 37.40 -21.74 3.61
C GLN A 142 36.20 -20.97 3.00
N GLY A 143 36.18 -20.72 1.70
CA GLY A 143 35.05 -20.10 1.03
C GLY A 143 35.01 -20.50 -0.44
N SER A 144 33.84 -20.96 -0.89
CA SER A 144 33.56 -21.30 -2.28
C SER A 144 32.58 -20.27 -2.83
N PRO A 145 32.84 -19.65 -4.00
CA PRO A 145 31.98 -18.61 -4.56
C PRO A 145 30.54 -19.11 -4.75
N VAL A 146 29.58 -18.18 -4.84
CA VAL A 146 28.17 -18.52 -5.04
C VAL A 146 28.00 -19.28 -6.38
N PRO A 147 27.43 -20.50 -6.39
CA PRO A 147 27.25 -21.26 -7.60
C PRO A 147 26.14 -20.66 -8.46
N ILE A 148 26.43 -20.46 -9.75
CA ILE A 148 25.46 -20.12 -10.79
C ILE A 148 25.27 -21.35 -11.66
N LEU A 149 24.07 -21.93 -11.57
CA LEU A 149 23.68 -23.15 -12.29
C LEU A 149 23.41 -22.86 -13.77
N SER A 150 23.49 -23.89 -14.61
CA SER A 150 23.26 -23.77 -16.05
C SER A 150 21.81 -23.40 -16.38
N LYS A 151 20.86 -24.00 -15.68
CA LYS A 151 19.44 -23.65 -15.72
C LYS A 151 19.07 -22.98 -14.41
N LYS A 152 18.27 -21.91 -14.49
CA LYS A 152 17.85 -21.17 -13.30
C LYS A 152 16.94 -22.04 -12.41
N GLU A 153 16.06 -22.83 -13.02
CA GLU A 153 15.11 -23.70 -12.33
C GLU A 153 15.76 -24.83 -11.52
N ASP A 154 16.98 -25.27 -11.88
CA ASP A 154 17.70 -26.33 -11.16
C ASP A 154 17.96 -25.95 -9.69
N VAL A 155 17.97 -24.65 -9.37
CA VAL A 155 18.18 -24.15 -7.99
C VAL A 155 17.13 -24.72 -7.04
N PHE A 156 15.87 -24.85 -7.48
CA PHE A 156 14.77 -25.34 -6.66
C PHE A 156 14.94 -26.80 -6.25
N ALA A 157 15.47 -27.63 -7.16
CA ALA A 157 15.76 -29.03 -6.89
C ALA A 157 16.88 -29.18 -5.84
N TYR A 158 17.94 -28.38 -5.94
CA TYR A 158 19.04 -28.40 -4.97
C TYR A 158 18.60 -27.85 -3.60
N LEU A 159 17.88 -26.72 -3.57
CA LEU A 159 17.37 -26.13 -2.33
C LEU A 159 16.47 -27.10 -1.57
N ALA A 160 15.56 -27.78 -2.27
CA ALA A 160 14.71 -28.83 -1.69
C ALA A 160 15.53 -30.04 -1.21
N LYS A 161 16.47 -30.53 -2.03
CA LYS A 161 17.31 -31.70 -1.70
C LYS A 161 18.08 -31.52 -0.39
N TYR A 162 18.60 -30.32 -0.13
CA TYR A 162 19.35 -30.03 1.09
C TYR A 162 18.50 -29.38 2.20
N SER A 163 17.18 -29.23 1.99
CA SER A 163 16.27 -28.62 2.95
C SER A 163 16.77 -27.26 3.46
N VAL A 164 17.26 -26.41 2.55
CA VAL A 164 17.87 -25.13 2.90
C VAL A 164 16.84 -24.22 3.59
N PRO A 165 17.16 -23.52 4.71
CA PRO A 165 16.22 -22.60 5.33
C PRO A 165 15.75 -21.49 4.38
N MET A 166 14.47 -21.13 4.42
CA MET A 166 13.82 -20.23 3.44
C MET A 166 14.56 -18.89 3.26
N VAL A 167 15.00 -18.26 4.34
CA VAL A 167 15.76 -17.00 4.30
C VAL A 167 17.06 -17.14 3.51
N ARG A 168 17.75 -18.28 3.65
CA ARG A 168 19.01 -18.57 2.96
C ARG A 168 18.79 -18.98 1.51
N ALA A 169 17.69 -19.67 1.23
CA ALA A 169 17.25 -19.99 -0.11
C ALA A 169 16.93 -18.71 -0.90
N THR A 170 16.14 -17.80 -0.32
CA THR A 170 15.86 -16.47 -0.89
C THR A 170 17.14 -15.67 -1.10
N TRP A 171 18.09 -15.72 -0.16
CA TRP A 171 19.40 -15.09 -0.35
C TRP A 171 20.13 -15.62 -1.58
N LEU A 172 20.17 -16.94 -1.81
CA LEU A 172 20.79 -17.51 -3.02
C LEU A 172 20.09 -17.04 -4.30
N ILE A 173 18.76 -16.99 -4.31
CA ILE A 173 17.99 -16.49 -5.45
C ILE A 173 18.32 -15.01 -5.71
N LYS A 174 18.32 -14.16 -4.67
CA LYS A 174 18.74 -12.74 -4.76
C LYS A 174 20.17 -12.58 -5.28
N MET A 175 21.10 -13.44 -4.83
CA MET A 175 22.47 -13.45 -5.34
C MET A 175 22.53 -13.84 -6.82
N THR A 176 21.68 -14.78 -7.25
CA THR A 176 21.54 -15.18 -8.65
C THR A 176 20.95 -14.03 -9.49
N CYS A 177 19.94 -13.32 -9.00
CA CYS A 177 19.43 -12.09 -9.63
C CYS A 177 20.54 -11.07 -9.82
N ALA A 178 21.29 -10.77 -8.75
CA ALA A 178 22.39 -9.81 -8.77
C ALA A 178 23.48 -10.19 -9.79
N TYR A 179 23.80 -11.48 -9.93
CA TYR A 179 24.72 -11.96 -10.97
C TYR A 179 24.22 -11.62 -12.38
N TYR A 180 22.97 -11.97 -12.71
CA TYR A 180 22.44 -11.73 -14.04
C TYR A 180 22.26 -10.24 -14.36
N SER A 181 21.88 -9.43 -13.37
CA SER A 181 21.85 -7.96 -13.50
C SER A 181 23.24 -7.38 -13.75
N ALA A 182 24.26 -7.83 -13.02
CA ALA A 182 25.64 -7.37 -13.25
C ALA A 182 26.16 -7.76 -14.65
N VAL A 183 25.81 -8.96 -15.12
CA VAL A 183 26.19 -9.43 -16.47
C VAL A 183 25.43 -8.70 -17.57
N SER A 184 24.16 -8.33 -17.35
CA SER A 184 23.36 -7.58 -18.32
C SER A 184 23.81 -6.12 -18.42
N GLU A 185 24.10 -5.46 -17.30
CA GLU A 185 24.66 -4.10 -17.26
C GLU A 185 26.03 -4.01 -17.96
N ALA A 186 26.88 -5.03 -17.81
CA ALA A 186 28.16 -5.10 -18.50
C ALA A 186 28.03 -5.27 -20.03
N LYS A 187 26.92 -5.86 -20.49
CA LYS A 187 26.61 -6.05 -21.91
C LYS A 187 25.64 -4.95 -22.35
N ILE A 188 26.16 -3.77 -22.69
CA ILE A 188 25.40 -2.60 -23.18
C ILE A 188 24.37 -3.02 -24.24
N LYS A 189 23.13 -3.33 -23.84
CA LYS A 189 22.03 -3.74 -24.71
C LYS A 189 20.97 -2.65 -24.68
N LYS A 190 20.55 -2.18 -25.86
CA LYS A 190 19.51 -1.14 -26.06
C LYS A 190 18.08 -1.60 -25.72
N ARG A 191 17.86 -2.86 -25.33
CA ARG A 191 16.51 -3.36 -25.00
C ARG A 191 16.24 -3.18 -23.50
N PRO A 192 15.00 -2.85 -23.10
CA PRO A 192 14.60 -2.89 -21.69
C PRO A 192 14.96 -4.26 -21.11
N ALA A 193 15.64 -4.27 -19.97
CA ALA A 193 15.89 -5.52 -19.24
C ALA A 193 14.54 -6.09 -18.78
N PRO A 194 14.29 -7.41 -18.93
CA PRO A 194 13.09 -8.01 -18.39
C PRO A 194 13.07 -7.81 -16.88
N ASP A 195 11.88 -7.52 -16.33
CA ASP A 195 11.69 -7.38 -14.89
C ASP A 195 12.11 -8.69 -14.18
N PRO A 196 13.13 -8.65 -13.28
CA PRO A 196 13.55 -9.82 -12.54
C PRO A 196 12.42 -10.50 -11.75
N ASN A 197 11.47 -9.73 -11.22
CA ASN A 197 10.37 -10.28 -10.42
C ASN A 197 9.44 -11.12 -11.30
N LEU A 198 9.05 -10.59 -12.46
CA LEU A 198 8.26 -11.33 -13.44
C LEU A 198 8.99 -12.58 -13.96
N GLU A 199 10.29 -12.47 -14.25
CA GLU A 199 11.10 -13.62 -14.71
C GLU A 199 11.13 -14.74 -13.66
N TRP A 200 11.44 -14.42 -12.41
CA TRP A 200 11.46 -15.42 -11.33
C TRP A 200 10.08 -15.97 -10.99
N THR A 201 9.03 -15.18 -11.17
CA THR A 201 7.64 -15.67 -11.10
C THR A 201 7.38 -16.75 -12.13
N GLN A 202 7.77 -16.53 -13.39
CA GLN A 202 7.61 -17.51 -14.46
C GLN A 202 8.45 -18.79 -14.23
N ILE A 203 9.68 -18.65 -13.73
CA ILE A 203 10.55 -19.80 -13.42
C ILE A 203 9.98 -20.61 -12.25
N SER A 204 9.55 -19.95 -11.17
CA SER A 204 8.97 -20.60 -9.98
C SER A 204 7.66 -21.33 -10.32
N THR A 205 6.74 -20.65 -11.01
CA THR A 205 5.44 -21.22 -11.39
C THR A 205 5.56 -22.36 -12.39
N ARG A 206 6.53 -22.30 -13.32
CA ARG A 206 6.85 -23.41 -14.23
C ARG A 206 7.36 -24.62 -13.46
N TYR A 207 8.33 -24.43 -12.57
CA TYR A 207 8.92 -25.53 -11.80
C TYR A 207 7.88 -26.21 -10.90
N LEU A 208 7.04 -25.43 -10.22
CA LEU A 208 5.93 -25.97 -9.42
C LEU A 208 4.92 -26.74 -10.27
N ARG A 209 4.59 -26.22 -11.47
CA ARG A 209 3.69 -26.91 -12.41
C ARG A 209 4.27 -28.25 -12.88
N GLU A 210 5.57 -28.33 -13.11
CA GLU A 210 6.24 -29.59 -13.46
C GLU A 210 6.18 -30.62 -12.33
N GLN A 211 6.36 -30.22 -11.06
CA GLN A 211 6.18 -31.14 -9.93
C GLN A 211 4.73 -31.59 -9.80
N LEU A 212 3.79 -30.66 -9.93
CA LEU A 212 2.36 -30.95 -9.84
C LEU A 212 1.89 -31.90 -10.94
N ALA A 213 2.40 -31.76 -12.18
CA ALA A 213 2.08 -32.67 -13.28
C ALA A 213 2.48 -34.12 -12.94
N LYS A 214 3.71 -34.34 -12.43
CA LYS A 214 4.17 -35.67 -12.01
C LYS A 214 3.32 -36.27 -10.89
N ILE A 215 2.89 -35.45 -9.94
CA ILE A 215 2.01 -35.87 -8.84
C ILE A 215 0.61 -36.22 -9.39
N SER A 216 0.05 -35.35 -10.24
CA SER A 216 -1.25 -35.53 -10.87
C SER A 216 -1.30 -36.81 -11.69
N ASP A 217 -0.35 -37.03 -12.61
CA ASP A 217 -0.33 -38.19 -13.51
C ASP A 217 -0.38 -39.53 -12.75
N PHE A 218 0.27 -39.59 -11.58
CA PHE A 218 0.22 -40.77 -10.70
C PHE A 218 -1.19 -41.02 -10.16
N TYR A 219 -1.86 -39.99 -9.63
CA TYR A 219 -3.23 -40.14 -9.11
C TYR A 219 -4.22 -40.48 -10.22
N GLN A 220 -4.07 -39.91 -11.42
CA GLN A 220 -4.93 -40.24 -12.56
C GLN A 220 -4.77 -41.69 -13.02
N LEU A 221 -3.53 -42.20 -13.04
CA LEU A 221 -3.26 -43.60 -13.39
C LEU A 221 -3.73 -44.56 -12.30
N ALA A 222 -3.50 -44.22 -11.03
CA ALA A 222 -3.93 -45.03 -9.89
C ALA A 222 -5.46 -45.17 -9.81
N SER A 223 -6.24 -44.13 -10.14
CA SER A 223 -7.70 -44.21 -10.21
C SER A 223 -8.24 -45.13 -11.32
N SER A 224 -7.42 -45.45 -12.34
CA SER A 224 -7.82 -46.32 -13.46
C SER A 224 -7.56 -47.81 -13.20
N VAL A 225 -6.75 -48.15 -12.20
CA VAL A 225 -6.39 -49.53 -11.87
C VAL A 225 -7.13 -49.94 -10.60
N SER A 226 -8.16 -50.79 -10.74
CA SER A 226 -8.98 -51.23 -9.63
C SER A 226 -8.22 -52.15 -8.65
N ASP A 227 -8.38 -51.80 -7.37
CA ASP A 227 -8.19 -52.58 -6.15
C ASP A 227 -6.75 -52.88 -5.65
N GLY A 228 -6.26 -51.97 -4.79
CA GLY A 228 -5.06 -52.14 -3.97
C GLY A 228 -4.28 -50.83 -3.78
N PRO A 229 -3.64 -50.57 -2.62
CA PRO A 229 -2.76 -49.42 -2.46
C PRO A 229 -1.56 -49.55 -3.40
N VAL A 230 -1.55 -48.75 -4.47
CA VAL A 230 -0.44 -48.70 -5.43
C VAL A 230 0.77 -48.06 -4.75
N PRO A 231 1.93 -48.74 -4.70
CA PRO A 231 3.15 -48.16 -4.15
C PRO A 231 3.52 -46.88 -4.91
N VAL A 232 3.73 -45.79 -4.18
CA VAL A 232 4.11 -44.50 -4.77
C VAL A 232 5.51 -44.63 -5.39
N PRO A 233 5.69 -44.34 -6.69
CA PRO A 233 7.01 -44.39 -7.33
C PRO A 233 7.98 -43.39 -6.67
N PRO A 234 9.29 -43.69 -6.63
CA PRO A 234 10.29 -42.81 -6.02
C PRO A 234 10.35 -41.43 -6.70
N GLU A 235 10.01 -41.35 -7.99
CA GLU A 235 9.92 -40.08 -8.73
C GLU A 235 8.77 -39.19 -8.23
N VAL A 236 7.63 -39.79 -7.87
CA VAL A 236 6.44 -39.09 -7.35
C VAL A 236 6.69 -38.66 -5.90
N GLU A 237 7.34 -39.51 -5.10
CA GLU A 237 7.76 -39.14 -3.74
C GLU A 237 8.75 -37.96 -3.77
N GLN A 238 9.70 -37.97 -4.71
CA GLN A 238 10.63 -36.87 -4.90
C GLN A 238 9.91 -35.59 -5.36
N ALA A 239 8.99 -35.69 -6.32
CA ALA A 239 8.20 -34.55 -6.79
C ALA A 239 7.35 -33.96 -5.65
N THR A 240 6.78 -34.80 -4.77
CA THR A 240 6.02 -34.37 -3.59
C THR A 240 6.90 -33.62 -2.60
N LYS A 241 8.08 -34.13 -2.26
CA LYS A 241 9.05 -33.42 -1.40
C LYS A 241 9.50 -32.08 -2.01
N GLN A 242 9.72 -32.05 -3.33
CA GLN A 242 10.07 -30.82 -4.03
C GLN A 242 8.90 -29.82 -4.04
N TRP A 243 7.67 -30.28 -4.24
CA TRP A 243 6.47 -29.46 -4.13
C TRP A 243 6.34 -28.83 -2.74
N GLU A 244 6.35 -29.64 -1.68
CA GLU A 244 6.19 -29.16 -0.30
C GLU A 244 7.25 -28.13 0.12
N TYR A 245 8.49 -28.30 -0.31
CA TYR A 245 9.55 -27.35 -0.02
C TYR A 245 9.40 -26.06 -0.85
N ASN A 246 9.18 -26.20 -2.16
CA ASN A 246 9.19 -25.06 -3.07
C ASN A 246 7.89 -24.25 -3.01
N GLU A 247 6.78 -24.83 -2.56
CA GLU A 247 5.56 -24.08 -2.21
C GLU A 247 5.85 -23.10 -1.06
N LYS A 248 6.46 -23.60 0.04
CA LYS A 248 6.88 -22.76 1.18
C LYS A 248 7.89 -21.69 0.76
N LEU A 249 8.82 -22.05 -0.11
CA LEU A 249 9.78 -21.09 -0.67
C LEU A 249 9.08 -20.03 -1.53
N ALA A 250 8.13 -20.43 -2.39
CA ALA A 250 7.37 -19.51 -3.22
C ALA A 250 6.57 -18.52 -2.35
N PHE A 251 5.97 -18.99 -1.24
CA PHE A 251 5.34 -18.10 -0.27
C PHE A 251 6.32 -17.10 0.35
N HIS A 252 7.51 -17.56 0.74
CA HIS A 252 8.51 -16.66 1.29
C HIS A 252 9.02 -15.65 0.25
N LEU A 253 9.20 -16.05 -1.01
CA LEU A 253 9.55 -15.17 -2.13
C LEU A 253 8.43 -14.15 -2.43
N PHE A 254 7.18 -14.58 -2.37
CA PHE A 254 6.01 -13.72 -2.52
C PHE A 254 5.98 -12.64 -1.43
N GLN A 255 6.19 -13.01 -0.17
CA GLN A 255 6.24 -12.06 0.96
C GLN A 255 7.41 -11.06 0.85
N GLU A 256 8.55 -11.49 0.31
CA GLU A 256 9.72 -10.64 0.08
C GLU A 256 9.60 -9.75 -1.18
N GLY A 257 8.45 -9.77 -1.87
CA GLY A 257 8.23 -8.99 -3.09
C GLY A 257 9.08 -9.44 -4.29
N MET A 258 9.56 -10.68 -4.27
CA MET A 258 10.38 -11.28 -5.34
C MET A 258 9.52 -11.88 -6.46
N LEU A 259 8.24 -12.12 -6.19
CA LEU A 259 7.27 -12.59 -7.18
C LEU A 259 6.28 -11.48 -7.52
N GLU A 260 5.93 -11.37 -8.80
CA GLU A 260 4.85 -10.51 -9.26
C GLU A 260 3.52 -11.11 -8.79
N LYS A 261 2.74 -10.31 -8.05
CA LYS A 261 1.58 -10.80 -7.31
C LYS A 261 0.47 -11.25 -8.25
N HIS A 262 0.15 -10.45 -9.26
CA HIS A 262 -1.00 -10.70 -10.13
C HIS A 262 -0.82 -11.98 -10.95
N GLU A 263 0.36 -12.17 -11.54
CA GLU A 263 0.74 -13.34 -12.32
C GLU A 263 0.79 -14.60 -11.45
N PHE A 264 1.34 -14.50 -10.24
CA PHE A 264 1.41 -15.64 -9.33
C PHE A 264 0.02 -16.10 -8.87
N LEU A 265 -0.86 -15.17 -8.46
CA LEU A 265 -2.23 -15.50 -8.06
C LEU A 265 -3.06 -16.02 -9.25
N THR A 266 -2.85 -15.47 -10.44
CA THR A 266 -3.45 -15.98 -11.69
C THR A 266 -3.01 -17.42 -11.96
N TRP A 267 -1.73 -17.74 -11.77
CA TRP A 267 -1.23 -19.11 -11.90
C TRP A 267 -1.88 -20.07 -10.90
N ILE A 268 -2.08 -19.66 -9.63
CA ILE A 268 -2.79 -20.50 -8.64
C ILE A 268 -4.19 -20.82 -9.16
N LEU A 269 -4.93 -19.82 -9.67
CA LEU A 269 -6.26 -20.03 -10.25
C LEU A 269 -6.23 -20.97 -11.44
N ASP A 270 -5.30 -20.76 -12.38
CA ASP A 270 -5.18 -21.62 -13.56
C ASP A 270 -4.87 -23.08 -13.19
N VAL A 271 -4.15 -23.30 -12.09
CA VAL A 271 -3.88 -24.64 -11.57
C VAL A 271 -5.14 -25.24 -10.94
N LEU A 272 -5.88 -24.49 -10.13
CA LEU A 272 -7.14 -24.92 -9.53
C LEU A 272 -8.20 -25.25 -10.59
N GLU A 273 -8.38 -24.38 -11.58
CA GLU A 273 -9.36 -24.54 -12.68
C GLU A 273 -9.07 -25.76 -13.57
N LYS A 274 -7.81 -26.23 -13.62
CA LYS A 274 -7.40 -27.41 -14.39
C LYS A 274 -7.64 -28.74 -13.68
N VAL A 275 -7.85 -28.75 -12.36
CA VAL A 275 -8.17 -29.97 -11.63
C VAL A 275 -9.48 -30.54 -12.20
N ARG A 276 -9.59 -31.86 -12.40
CA ARG A 276 -10.84 -32.47 -12.87
C ARG A 276 -11.85 -32.60 -11.72
N PRO A 277 -13.17 -32.62 -11.99
CA PRO A 277 -14.19 -32.81 -10.96
C PRO A 277 -13.94 -34.00 -10.03
N VAL A 278 -13.46 -35.11 -10.58
CA VAL A 278 -13.22 -36.39 -9.88
C VAL A 278 -11.89 -36.47 -9.11
N ASP A 279 -10.96 -35.52 -9.32
CA ASP A 279 -9.60 -35.57 -8.75
C ASP A 279 -9.55 -34.87 -7.37
N ASP A 280 -10.32 -35.35 -6.40
CA ASP A 280 -10.44 -34.72 -5.08
C ASP A 280 -9.12 -34.67 -4.30
N ASP A 281 -8.24 -35.66 -4.48
CA ASP A 281 -6.95 -35.70 -3.77
C ASP A 281 -5.99 -34.61 -4.26
N LEU A 282 -6.02 -34.31 -5.56
CA LEU A 282 -5.26 -33.19 -6.12
C LEU A 282 -5.83 -31.85 -5.63
N LEU A 283 -7.16 -31.74 -5.53
CA LEU A 283 -7.79 -30.54 -4.98
C LEU A 283 -7.43 -30.34 -3.50
N LYS A 284 -7.36 -31.40 -2.69
CA LYS A 284 -6.91 -31.33 -1.29
C LYS A 284 -5.48 -30.84 -1.17
N LEU A 285 -4.59 -31.25 -2.08
CA LEU A 285 -3.20 -30.78 -2.11
C LEU A 285 -3.13 -29.26 -2.39
N LEU A 286 -4.01 -28.75 -3.24
CA LEU A 286 -4.04 -27.34 -3.67
C LEU A 286 -4.88 -26.44 -2.76
N LEU A 287 -5.74 -27.01 -1.92
CA LEU A 287 -6.62 -26.25 -1.03
C LEU A 287 -5.83 -25.39 -0.02
N PRO A 288 -4.78 -25.88 0.67
CA PRO A 288 -3.94 -25.04 1.52
C PRO A 288 -3.29 -23.90 0.74
N LEU A 289 -2.80 -24.17 -0.48
CA LEU A 289 -2.23 -23.14 -1.35
C LEU A 289 -3.26 -22.05 -1.63
N MET A 290 -4.50 -22.39 -2.00
CA MET A 290 -5.56 -21.39 -2.21
C MET A 290 -5.84 -20.56 -0.94
N LEU A 291 -6.01 -21.22 0.21
CA LEU A 291 -6.36 -20.56 1.46
C LEU A 291 -5.24 -19.65 2.00
N GLN A 292 -3.99 -20.02 1.77
CA GLN A 292 -2.81 -19.27 2.22
C GLN A 292 -2.69 -17.88 1.60
N TYR A 293 -3.28 -17.66 0.41
CA TYR A 293 -3.29 -16.36 -0.27
C TYR A 293 -4.68 -15.69 -0.26
N SER A 294 -5.59 -16.06 0.66
CA SER A 294 -6.94 -15.48 0.74
C SER A 294 -6.92 -13.96 0.82
N ASP A 295 -6.03 -13.40 1.65
CA ASP A 295 -5.91 -11.97 1.91
C ASP A 295 -5.40 -11.19 0.69
N GLU A 296 -4.69 -11.86 -0.22
CA GLU A 296 -4.18 -11.28 -1.46
C GLU A 296 -5.23 -11.39 -2.58
N PHE A 297 -5.98 -12.50 -2.66
CA PHE A 297 -7.07 -12.64 -3.63
C PHE A 297 -8.14 -11.58 -3.48
N VAL A 298 -8.54 -11.25 -2.24
CA VAL A 298 -9.61 -10.28 -1.95
C VAL A 298 -9.21 -8.84 -2.28
N GLN A 299 -7.93 -8.56 -2.51
CA GLN A 299 -7.46 -7.25 -2.98
C GLN A 299 -7.76 -7.01 -4.47
N SER A 300 -8.12 -8.05 -5.23
CA SER A 300 -8.47 -7.95 -6.65
C SER A 300 -9.86 -8.54 -6.92
N ALA A 301 -10.82 -7.67 -7.28
CA ALA A 301 -12.18 -8.09 -7.63
C ALA A 301 -12.22 -9.08 -8.82
N TYR A 302 -11.31 -8.93 -9.81
CA TYR A 302 -11.22 -9.83 -10.96
C TYR A 302 -10.84 -11.26 -10.54
N LEU A 303 -9.70 -11.41 -9.86
CA LEU A 303 -9.22 -12.71 -9.36
C LEU A 303 -10.19 -13.31 -8.33
N SER A 304 -10.74 -12.51 -7.41
CA SER A 304 -11.77 -12.94 -6.46
C SER A 304 -13.00 -13.51 -7.17
N ARG A 305 -13.44 -12.89 -8.28
CA ARG A 305 -14.60 -13.36 -9.04
C ARG A 305 -14.33 -14.70 -9.72
N ARG A 306 -13.17 -14.87 -10.35
CA ARG A 306 -12.74 -16.16 -10.92
C ARG A 306 -12.70 -17.24 -9.83
N LEU A 307 -12.09 -16.93 -8.69
CA LEU A 307 -12.01 -17.85 -7.55
C LEU A 307 -13.40 -18.22 -7.02
N ALA A 308 -14.29 -17.24 -6.88
CA ALA A 308 -15.66 -17.47 -6.43
C ALA A 308 -16.43 -18.39 -7.39
N TYR A 309 -16.30 -18.21 -8.71
CA TYR A 309 -16.89 -19.13 -9.69
C TYR A 309 -16.35 -20.55 -9.55
N PHE A 310 -15.04 -20.70 -9.37
CA PHE A 310 -14.41 -21.99 -9.13
C PHE A 310 -14.97 -22.65 -7.85
N CYS A 311 -14.96 -21.94 -6.72
CA CYS A 311 -15.45 -22.46 -5.45
C CYS A 311 -16.95 -22.81 -5.50
N ALA A 312 -17.76 -21.95 -6.11
CA ALA A 312 -19.20 -22.15 -6.25
C ALA A 312 -19.53 -23.39 -7.08
N ARG A 313 -18.88 -23.55 -8.24
CA ARG A 313 -19.04 -24.74 -9.11
C ARG A 313 -18.61 -26.01 -8.41
N ARG A 314 -17.45 -25.98 -7.75
CA ARG A 314 -16.91 -27.15 -7.03
C ARG A 314 -17.79 -27.57 -5.86
N LEU A 315 -18.27 -26.61 -5.06
CA LEU A 315 -19.23 -26.91 -4.00
C LEU A 315 -20.55 -27.45 -4.55
N SER A 316 -21.09 -26.86 -5.62
CA SER A 316 -22.33 -27.35 -6.22
C SER A 316 -22.19 -28.80 -6.68
N LEU A 317 -21.08 -29.16 -7.33
CA LEU A 317 -20.82 -30.54 -7.78
C LEU A 317 -20.73 -31.51 -6.62
N LEU A 318 -19.95 -31.17 -5.59
CA LEU A 318 -19.81 -31.98 -4.37
C LEU A 318 -21.16 -32.18 -3.67
N LEU A 319 -22.04 -31.18 -3.71
CA LEU A 319 -23.37 -31.25 -3.09
C LEU A 319 -24.40 -31.98 -3.97
N SER A 320 -24.26 -31.94 -5.30
CA SER A 320 -25.20 -32.55 -6.25
C SER A 320 -25.00 -34.06 -6.45
N ASP A 321 -23.81 -34.60 -6.19
CA ASP A 321 -23.53 -36.05 -6.26
C ASP A 321 -24.22 -36.87 -5.14
N SER A 322 -25.09 -36.24 -4.34
CA SER A 322 -26.00 -36.94 -3.45
C SER A 322 -27.17 -37.55 -4.25
N PRO A 323 -27.43 -38.88 -4.16
CA PRO A 323 -28.55 -39.54 -4.83
C PRO A 323 -29.94 -39.00 -4.45
N THR A 324 -30.02 -38.14 -3.43
CA THR A 324 -31.28 -37.63 -2.87
C THR A 324 -31.80 -36.34 -3.52
N LEU A 325 -30.99 -35.63 -4.32
CA LEU A 325 -31.37 -34.32 -4.88
C LEU A 325 -31.98 -34.36 -6.30
N LEU A 326 -32.02 -35.52 -6.97
CA LEU A 326 -32.56 -35.64 -8.34
C LEU A 326 -34.09 -35.45 -8.46
N ALA A 327 -34.82 -35.24 -7.35
CA ALA A 327 -36.27 -35.15 -7.36
C ALA A 327 -36.84 -33.71 -7.41
N ALA A 328 -36.02 -32.66 -7.32
CA ALA A 328 -36.53 -31.28 -7.29
C ALA A 328 -35.83 -30.42 -8.34
N HIS A 329 -36.55 -30.13 -9.42
CA HIS A 329 -36.55 -28.93 -10.27
C HIS A 329 -36.60 -29.28 -11.76
N SER A 330 -37.84 -29.34 -12.26
CA SER A 330 -38.15 -29.13 -13.68
C SER A 330 -37.90 -27.66 -14.03
N PRO A 331 -37.34 -27.30 -15.20
CA PRO A 331 -36.98 -25.93 -15.52
C PRO A 331 -38.23 -25.11 -15.83
N HIS A 332 -38.50 -24.05 -15.06
CA HIS A 332 -39.58 -23.13 -15.37
C HIS A 332 -39.20 -22.24 -16.56
N VAL A 333 -39.94 -22.42 -17.66
CA VAL A 333 -40.00 -21.52 -18.82
C VAL A 333 -40.92 -20.33 -18.52
N MET A 334 -40.53 -19.16 -19.03
CA MET A 334 -41.20 -17.87 -19.03
C MET A 334 -42.62 -17.90 -19.63
N ILE A 335 -43.63 -17.31 -18.96
CA ILE A 335 -44.84 -16.73 -19.59
C ILE A 335 -45.28 -15.45 -18.85
N GLY A 336 -45.66 -14.42 -19.64
CA GLY A 336 -46.01 -13.05 -19.26
C GLY A 336 -47.39 -12.82 -18.59
N PRO A 337 -47.89 -11.56 -18.59
CA PRO A 337 -48.78 -11.05 -17.54
C PRO A 337 -50.26 -11.28 -17.84
N ASN A 338 -51.04 -11.68 -16.83
CA ASN A 338 -52.44 -11.30 -16.71
C ASN A 338 -52.97 -11.48 -15.29
N SER A 339 -53.90 -10.59 -14.94
CA SER A 339 -54.50 -10.32 -13.63
C SER A 339 -55.54 -11.33 -13.15
N SER A 340 -55.80 -11.26 -11.84
CA SER A 340 -57.02 -11.58 -11.06
C SER A 340 -57.13 -12.95 -10.35
N GLY A 341 -57.47 -12.88 -9.05
CA GLY A 341 -58.10 -13.99 -8.30
C GLY A 341 -57.44 -14.37 -6.97
N ILE A 342 -57.98 -13.87 -5.86
CA ILE A 342 -57.63 -14.17 -4.47
C ILE A 342 -57.94 -15.64 -4.12
N GLY A 343 -57.02 -16.30 -3.40
CA GLY A 343 -57.24 -17.60 -2.76
C GLY A 343 -56.03 -18.02 -1.93
N THR A 344 -55.96 -17.57 -0.68
CA THR A 344 -54.91 -17.92 0.29
C THR A 344 -55.06 -19.36 0.81
N PRO A 345 -54.05 -20.23 0.73
CA PRO A 345 -53.90 -21.35 1.65
C PRO A 345 -53.01 -20.92 2.82
N SER A 346 -53.53 -21.07 4.03
CA SER A 346 -52.84 -20.77 5.29
C SER A 346 -51.61 -21.69 5.47
N PRO A 347 -50.42 -21.20 5.84
CA PRO A 347 -49.30 -22.07 6.20
C PRO A 347 -49.47 -22.54 7.65
N GLY A 348 -49.64 -23.85 7.83
CA GLY A 348 -49.41 -24.49 9.12
C GLY A 348 -47.93 -24.36 9.55
N PRO A 349 -47.62 -24.49 10.85
CA PRO A 349 -46.28 -24.23 11.36
C PRO A 349 -45.28 -25.23 10.77
N PRO A 350 -44.08 -24.80 10.32
CA PRO A 350 -43.04 -25.73 9.92
C PRO A 350 -42.53 -26.43 11.18
N GLY A 351 -42.67 -27.76 11.24
CA GLY A 351 -41.89 -28.57 12.17
C GLY A 351 -40.39 -28.42 11.86
N PRO A 352 -39.49 -28.77 12.81
CA PRO A 352 -38.05 -28.68 12.63
C PRO A 352 -37.56 -29.83 11.72
N GLY A 353 -37.94 -29.83 10.46
CA GLY A 353 -37.32 -30.66 9.43
C GLY A 353 -36.11 -29.93 8.87
N MET A 354 -34.90 -30.47 9.06
CA MET A 354 -33.69 -29.95 8.41
C MET A 354 -33.88 -29.97 6.89
N SER A 355 -33.45 -28.93 6.18
CA SER A 355 -33.58 -28.90 4.72
C SER A 355 -32.76 -30.05 4.09
N PRO A 356 -33.16 -30.62 2.94
CA PRO A 356 -32.40 -31.67 2.25
C PRO A 356 -30.92 -31.31 2.03
N VAL A 357 -30.64 -30.02 1.83
CA VAL A 357 -29.28 -29.52 1.65
C VAL A 357 -28.51 -29.43 2.98
N GLN A 358 -29.17 -29.12 4.09
CA GLN A 358 -28.55 -29.17 5.43
C GLN A 358 -28.20 -30.60 5.85
N LEU A 359 -29.00 -31.59 5.45
CA LEU A 359 -28.72 -33.02 5.64
C LEU A 359 -27.53 -33.48 4.78
N ALA A 360 -27.47 -33.07 3.50
CA ALA A 360 -26.31 -33.33 2.66
C ALA A 360 -25.03 -32.73 3.26
N PHE A 361 -25.08 -31.49 3.78
CA PHE A 361 -23.95 -30.91 4.50
C PHE A 361 -23.53 -31.73 5.72
N SER A 362 -24.46 -32.21 6.56
CA SER A 362 -24.06 -33.02 7.73
C SER A 362 -23.35 -34.31 7.33
N ASP A 363 -23.78 -34.95 6.24
CA ASP A 363 -23.18 -36.20 5.75
C ASP A 363 -21.78 -35.95 5.17
N PHE A 364 -21.60 -34.94 4.31
CA PHE A 364 -20.28 -34.61 3.74
C PHE A 364 -19.29 -34.07 4.77
N LEU A 365 -19.75 -33.34 5.78
CA LEU A 365 -18.89 -32.84 6.86
C LEU A 365 -18.43 -33.97 7.79
N SER A 366 -19.19 -35.07 7.87
CA SER A 366 -18.81 -36.27 8.59
C SER A 366 -17.84 -37.17 7.82
N CYS A 367 -17.72 -36.98 6.50
CA CYS A 367 -16.82 -37.72 5.64
C CYS A 367 -15.38 -37.15 5.69
N ALA A 368 -14.42 -37.97 6.11
CA ALA A 368 -13.00 -37.58 6.17
C ALA A 368 -12.42 -37.16 4.81
N GLN A 369 -13.00 -37.63 3.71
CA GLN A 369 -12.57 -37.30 2.35
C GLN A 369 -13.08 -35.92 1.89
N HIS A 370 -14.36 -35.60 2.12
CA HIS A 370 -14.98 -34.39 1.56
C HIS A 370 -15.04 -33.22 2.54
N GLY A 371 -15.03 -33.48 3.85
CA GLY A 371 -15.13 -32.46 4.90
C GLY A 371 -14.13 -31.29 4.73
N PRO A 372 -12.81 -31.56 4.59
CA PRO A 372 -11.82 -30.50 4.39
C PRO A 372 -12.06 -29.64 3.14
N LEU A 373 -12.47 -30.26 2.04
CA LEU A 373 -12.79 -29.57 0.78
C LEU A 373 -13.99 -28.63 0.95
N VAL A 374 -15.08 -29.14 1.54
CA VAL A 374 -16.29 -28.36 1.78
C VAL A 374 -15.98 -27.17 2.69
N TYR A 375 -15.25 -27.37 3.79
CA TYR A 375 -14.86 -26.27 4.68
C TYR A 375 -13.97 -25.24 3.99
N GLY A 376 -12.95 -25.67 3.24
CA GLY A 376 -12.02 -24.74 2.60
C GLY A 376 -12.67 -23.91 1.48
N LEU A 377 -13.47 -24.54 0.62
CA LEU A 377 -14.21 -23.83 -0.43
C LEU A 377 -15.26 -22.88 0.16
N SER A 378 -15.95 -23.30 1.22
CA SER A 378 -16.92 -22.47 1.95
C SER A 378 -16.24 -21.26 2.60
N CYS A 379 -15.11 -21.49 3.28
CA CYS A 379 -14.31 -20.45 3.91
C CYS A 379 -13.86 -19.39 2.89
N MET A 380 -13.40 -19.82 1.72
CA MET A 380 -12.97 -18.91 0.66
C MET A 380 -14.15 -18.06 0.13
N LEU A 381 -15.31 -18.67 -0.14
CA LEU A 381 -16.50 -17.92 -0.56
C LEU A 381 -17.01 -16.94 0.50
N GLN A 382 -17.01 -17.33 1.77
CA GLN A 382 -17.38 -16.46 2.89
C GLN A 382 -16.39 -15.31 3.03
N THR A 383 -15.09 -15.57 2.86
CA THR A 383 -14.03 -14.55 2.87
C THR A 383 -14.20 -13.55 1.71
N ILE A 384 -14.44 -14.03 0.49
CA ILE A 384 -14.74 -13.17 -0.66
C ILE A 384 -16.03 -12.37 -0.42
N THR A 385 -17.05 -12.98 0.18
CA THR A 385 -18.31 -12.30 0.51
C THR A 385 -18.07 -11.12 1.46
N LEU A 386 -17.25 -11.30 2.50
CA LEU A 386 -16.97 -10.26 3.48
C LEU A 386 -16.00 -9.20 2.98
N CYS A 387 -14.92 -9.61 2.32
CA CYS A 387 -13.79 -8.72 2.01
C CYS A 387 -13.83 -8.16 0.58
N CYS A 388 -14.48 -8.85 -0.36
CA CYS A 388 -14.56 -8.42 -1.77
C CYS A 388 -15.97 -8.65 -2.37
N PRO A 389 -17.05 -8.09 -1.77
CA PRO A 389 -18.42 -8.35 -2.19
C PRO A 389 -18.71 -7.93 -3.64
N SER A 390 -17.98 -6.96 -4.19
CA SER A 390 -18.09 -6.53 -5.59
C SER A 390 -17.82 -7.66 -6.59
N ALA A 391 -16.97 -8.62 -6.24
CA ALA A 391 -16.68 -9.78 -7.09
C ALA A 391 -17.91 -10.67 -7.32
N LEU A 392 -18.86 -10.64 -6.37
CA LEU A 392 -20.06 -11.47 -6.34
C LEU A 392 -21.30 -10.77 -6.90
N VAL A 393 -21.21 -9.48 -7.23
CA VAL A 393 -22.33 -8.75 -7.82
C VAL A 393 -22.58 -9.28 -9.23
N TRP A 394 -23.87 -9.37 -9.60
CA TRP A 394 -24.31 -9.78 -10.92
C TRP A 394 -23.76 -8.83 -11.99
N ASN A 395 -23.24 -9.36 -13.10
CA ASN A 395 -22.66 -8.56 -14.18
C ASN A 395 -23.04 -9.09 -15.58
N TYR A 396 -23.27 -8.17 -16.53
CA TYR A 396 -23.39 -8.45 -17.95
C TYR A 396 -21.99 -8.69 -18.55
N SER A 397 -21.82 -9.75 -19.36
CA SER A 397 -20.61 -9.90 -20.16
C SER A 397 -20.63 -8.88 -21.30
N THR A 398 -20.07 -7.69 -21.10
CA THR A 398 -20.02 -6.63 -22.13
C THR A 398 -18.83 -6.74 -23.08
N ASN A 399 -18.08 -7.86 -23.07
CA ASN A 399 -16.89 -8.02 -23.91
C ASN A 399 -16.85 -9.40 -24.60
N GLU A 400 -16.72 -9.37 -25.93
CA GLU A 400 -16.44 -10.50 -26.85
C GLU A 400 -15.13 -11.25 -26.53
N ASN A 401 -14.32 -10.76 -25.59
CA ASN A 401 -13.11 -11.43 -25.14
C ASN A 401 -13.41 -12.46 -24.04
N LYS A 402 -13.73 -13.71 -24.46
CA LYS A 402 -13.49 -15.04 -23.85
C LYS A 402 -13.38 -15.21 -22.31
N SER A 403 -13.84 -14.29 -21.47
CA SER A 403 -13.97 -14.49 -20.02
C SER A 403 -15.44 -14.78 -19.72
N GLY A 404 -15.76 -16.06 -19.86
CA GLY A 404 -17.08 -16.63 -19.70
C GLY A 404 -17.61 -16.55 -18.27
N ASN A 405 -18.91 -16.28 -18.20
CA ASN A 405 -19.90 -16.48 -17.14
C ASN A 405 -20.61 -15.15 -16.83
N PRO A 406 -21.63 -14.76 -17.62
CA PRO A 406 -22.56 -13.71 -17.20
C PRO A 406 -23.25 -14.11 -15.89
N GLY A 407 -23.67 -13.12 -15.10
CA GLY A 407 -24.42 -13.34 -13.85
C GLY A 407 -23.61 -13.17 -12.58
N SER A 408 -24.02 -13.77 -11.47
CA SER A 408 -23.27 -13.80 -10.20
C SER A 408 -22.64 -15.19 -9.99
N PRO A 409 -21.42 -15.29 -9.41
CA PRO A 409 -20.90 -16.57 -8.92
C PRO A 409 -21.84 -17.27 -7.94
N LEU A 410 -22.64 -16.50 -7.19
CA LEU A 410 -23.57 -17.02 -6.19
C LEU A 410 -24.77 -17.74 -6.83
N ASP A 411 -25.09 -17.45 -8.09
CA ASP A 411 -26.20 -18.09 -8.81
C ASP A 411 -25.95 -19.59 -9.05
N LEU A 412 -24.70 -20.04 -8.93
CA LEU A 412 -24.30 -21.44 -9.07
C LEU A 412 -24.36 -22.21 -7.74
N LEU A 413 -24.55 -21.53 -6.61
CA LEU A 413 -24.59 -22.18 -5.31
C LEU A 413 -26.03 -22.59 -4.97
N PRO A 414 -26.26 -23.83 -4.51
CA PRO A 414 -27.58 -24.25 -4.05
C PRO A 414 -27.98 -23.57 -2.71
N VAL A 415 -27.02 -22.99 -2.01
CA VAL A 415 -27.21 -22.38 -0.68
C VAL A 415 -26.47 -21.05 -0.58
N ALA A 416 -27.08 -20.10 0.12
CA ALA A 416 -26.49 -18.81 0.43
C ALA A 416 -25.15 -18.91 1.22
N PRO A 417 -24.18 -18.00 1.00
CA PRO A 417 -22.90 -17.98 1.73
C PRO A 417 -23.02 -17.97 3.25
N SER A 418 -24.06 -17.31 3.78
CA SER A 418 -24.36 -17.23 5.21
C SER A 418 -24.72 -18.59 5.84
N SER A 419 -25.20 -19.52 5.02
CA SER A 419 -25.59 -20.88 5.43
C SER A 419 -24.51 -21.93 5.16
N LEU A 420 -23.37 -21.55 4.56
CA LEU A 420 -22.25 -22.46 4.33
C LEU A 420 -21.58 -22.86 5.66
N PRO A 421 -21.00 -24.07 5.73
CA PRO A 421 -20.40 -24.58 6.95
C PRO A 421 -19.13 -23.81 7.35
N MET A 422 -18.91 -23.68 8.66
CA MET A 422 -17.73 -23.05 9.25
C MET A 422 -17.09 -23.95 10.30
N PRO A 423 -15.76 -24.00 10.39
CA PRO A 423 -15.07 -24.74 11.44
C PRO A 423 -15.49 -24.29 12.85
N GLY A 424 -15.49 -25.21 13.81
CA GLY A 424 -15.82 -24.91 15.21
C GLY A 424 -17.31 -24.88 15.55
N GLY A 425 -18.20 -25.26 14.63
CA GLY A 425 -19.63 -25.45 14.91
C GLY A 425 -20.39 -24.12 15.11
N ASN A 426 -21.36 -24.10 16.02
CA ASN A 426 -22.26 -22.95 16.23
C ASN A 426 -21.87 -22.10 17.45
N THR A 427 -20.63 -21.59 17.47
CA THR A 427 -20.17 -20.65 18.51
C THR A 427 -20.83 -19.28 18.37
N ALA A 428 -20.87 -18.49 19.45
CA ALA A 428 -21.38 -17.11 19.41
C ALA A 428 -20.62 -16.24 18.39
N PHE A 429 -19.30 -16.44 18.26
CA PHE A 429 -18.49 -15.80 17.23
C PHE A 429 -18.95 -16.19 15.82
N ASN A 430 -19.14 -17.48 15.55
CA ASN A 430 -19.62 -17.94 14.25
C ASN A 430 -21.03 -17.39 13.94
N GLN A 431 -21.90 -17.22 14.95
CA GLN A 431 -23.21 -16.58 14.75
C GLN A 431 -23.06 -15.10 14.34
N GLN A 432 -22.16 -14.34 14.97
CA GLN A 432 -21.87 -12.96 14.58
C GLN A 432 -21.32 -12.88 13.15
N VAL A 433 -20.40 -13.78 12.79
CA VAL A 433 -19.85 -13.86 11.43
C VAL A 433 -20.96 -14.19 10.43
N ARG A 434 -21.85 -15.15 10.72
CA ARG A 434 -23.01 -15.46 9.84
C ARG A 434 -23.94 -14.27 9.65
N ALA A 435 -24.26 -13.55 10.74
CA ALA A 435 -25.08 -12.35 10.66
C ALA A 435 -24.44 -11.31 9.74
N ARG A 436 -23.12 -11.10 9.87
CA ARG A 436 -22.39 -10.17 9.01
C ARG A 436 -22.35 -10.62 7.55
N ILE A 437 -22.13 -11.90 7.29
CA ILE A 437 -22.18 -12.45 5.93
C ILE A 437 -23.58 -12.24 5.33
N TYR A 438 -24.64 -12.48 6.10
CA TYR A 438 -26.02 -12.28 5.67
C TYR A 438 -26.31 -10.82 5.30
N GLU A 439 -25.86 -9.86 6.10
CA GLU A 439 -25.98 -8.43 5.77
C GLU A 439 -25.33 -8.10 4.43
N VAL A 440 -24.10 -8.56 4.21
CA VAL A 440 -23.36 -8.31 2.98
C VAL A 440 -23.99 -9.04 1.79
N GLU A 441 -24.52 -10.23 2.00
CA GLU A 441 -25.30 -10.98 1.01
C GLU A 441 -26.52 -10.18 0.52
N GLN A 442 -27.26 -9.53 1.43
CA GLN A 442 -28.38 -8.66 1.05
C GLN A 442 -27.93 -7.47 0.21
N GLN A 443 -26.78 -6.86 0.55
CA GLN A 443 -26.19 -5.78 -0.25
C GLN A 443 -25.81 -6.26 -1.66
N ILE A 444 -25.22 -7.44 -1.79
CA ILE A 444 -24.88 -8.05 -3.08
C ILE A 444 -26.15 -8.26 -3.91
N LYS A 445 -27.21 -8.83 -3.32
CA LYS A 445 -28.51 -9.03 -3.99
C LYS A 445 -29.17 -7.71 -4.42
N GLN A 446 -29.10 -6.68 -3.57
CA GLN A 446 -29.64 -5.36 -3.91
C GLN A 446 -28.87 -4.75 -5.09
N ARG A 447 -27.53 -4.80 -5.06
CA ARG A 447 -26.68 -4.32 -6.15
C ARG A 447 -26.88 -5.11 -7.44
N GLY A 448 -27.04 -6.43 -7.36
CA GLY A 448 -27.33 -7.30 -8.50
C GLY A 448 -28.65 -6.93 -9.17
N ARG A 449 -29.73 -6.78 -8.38
CA ARG A 449 -31.03 -6.31 -8.88
C ARG A 449 -30.95 -4.92 -9.52
N ALA A 450 -30.15 -4.02 -8.96
CA ALA A 450 -29.91 -2.70 -9.55
C ALA A 450 -29.28 -2.83 -10.95
N VAL A 451 -28.27 -3.71 -11.12
CA VAL A 451 -27.64 -3.97 -12.42
C VAL A 451 -28.67 -4.49 -13.42
N GLU A 452 -29.53 -5.42 -13.02
CA GLU A 452 -30.59 -5.98 -13.88
C GLU A 452 -31.55 -4.90 -14.42
N VAL A 453 -31.80 -3.85 -13.63
CA VAL A 453 -32.61 -2.69 -14.04
C VAL A 453 -31.79 -1.55 -14.65
N ARG A 454 -30.57 -1.85 -15.14
CA ARG A 454 -29.61 -0.95 -15.82
C ARG A 454 -29.15 0.28 -15.04
N TRP A 455 -29.28 0.28 -13.71
CA TRP A 455 -29.00 1.42 -12.80
C TRP A 455 -29.80 2.72 -13.09
N SER A 456 -30.34 2.89 -14.29
CA SER A 456 -31.05 4.04 -14.80
C SER A 456 -32.10 3.56 -15.80
N PHE A 457 -33.33 4.07 -15.69
CA PHE A 457 -34.31 3.91 -16.76
C PHE A 457 -33.84 4.67 -18.00
N ASP A 458 -34.13 4.18 -19.20
CA ASP A 458 -33.76 4.84 -20.46
C ASP A 458 -34.25 6.32 -20.49
N LYS A 459 -35.41 6.61 -19.88
CA LYS A 459 -35.94 7.98 -19.72
C LYS A 459 -35.09 8.89 -18.81
N CYS A 460 -34.36 8.33 -17.85
CA CYS A 460 -33.47 9.09 -16.97
C CYS A 460 -32.23 9.56 -17.74
N GLN A 461 -31.72 8.77 -18.69
CA GLN A 461 -30.53 9.10 -19.48
C GLN A 461 -30.73 10.36 -20.34
N GLU A 462 -31.96 10.63 -20.78
CA GLU A 462 -32.33 11.83 -21.54
C GLU A 462 -32.45 13.10 -20.67
N SER A 463 -32.41 12.98 -19.34
CA SER A 463 -32.48 14.12 -18.41
C SER A 463 -31.10 14.72 -18.13
N THR A 464 -31.04 15.97 -17.66
CA THR A 464 -29.80 16.62 -17.19
C THR A 464 -29.09 15.79 -16.11
N ALA A 465 -29.84 15.14 -15.23
CA ALA A 465 -29.30 14.22 -14.23
C ALA A 465 -28.69 12.98 -14.88
N GLY A 466 -29.32 12.42 -15.91
CA GLY A 466 -28.80 11.30 -16.70
C GLY A 466 -27.51 11.60 -17.45
N VAL A 467 -27.39 12.79 -18.03
CA VAL A 467 -26.15 13.28 -18.67
C VAL A 467 -25.03 13.36 -17.63
N THR A 468 -25.32 13.93 -16.46
CA THR A 468 -24.36 14.05 -15.34
C THR A 468 -23.91 12.66 -14.85
N ILE A 469 -24.86 11.74 -14.62
CA ILE A 469 -24.56 10.36 -14.22
C ILE A 469 -23.72 9.65 -15.27
N SER A 470 -24.08 9.75 -16.55
CA SER A 470 -23.32 9.13 -17.64
C SER A 470 -21.90 9.67 -17.72
N ARG A 471 -21.72 10.97 -17.50
CA ARG A 471 -20.39 11.61 -17.46
C ARG A 471 -19.55 11.13 -16.30
N VAL A 472 -20.14 11.01 -15.10
CA VAL A 472 -19.47 10.47 -13.91
C VAL A 472 -19.05 9.01 -14.13
N LEU A 473 -19.96 8.18 -14.65
CA LEU A 473 -19.69 6.76 -14.93
C LEU A 473 -18.60 6.58 -15.99
N HIS A 474 -18.65 7.35 -17.08
CA HIS A 474 -17.61 7.35 -18.11
C HIS A 474 -16.24 7.75 -17.55
N THR A 475 -16.20 8.79 -16.71
CA THR A 475 -14.96 9.22 -16.06
C THR A 475 -14.38 8.12 -15.16
N LEU A 476 -15.22 7.47 -14.35
CA LEU A 476 -14.80 6.32 -13.53
C LEU A 476 -14.31 5.16 -14.38
N GLU A 477 -14.99 4.82 -15.47
CA GLU A 477 -14.56 3.75 -16.38
C GLU A 477 -13.20 4.04 -17.02
N VAL A 478 -12.97 5.29 -17.43
CA VAL A 478 -11.69 5.75 -17.99
C VAL A 478 -10.57 5.65 -16.96
N LEU A 479 -10.81 6.09 -15.72
CA LEU A 479 -9.85 5.99 -14.62
C LEU A 479 -9.53 4.54 -14.27
N ASP A 480 -10.56 3.69 -14.11
CA ASP A 480 -10.41 2.29 -13.71
C ASP A 480 -9.76 1.43 -14.82
N ARG A 481 -9.84 1.85 -16.10
CA ARG A 481 -9.13 1.21 -17.23
C ARG A 481 -7.69 1.68 -17.41
N HIS A 482 -7.30 2.81 -16.82
CA HIS A 482 -5.98 3.35 -17.00
C HIS A 482 -4.95 2.57 -16.17
N CYS A 483 -3.86 2.13 -16.80
CA CYS A 483 -2.78 1.43 -16.10
C CYS A 483 -1.76 2.45 -15.59
N PHE A 484 -1.80 2.80 -14.30
CA PHE A 484 -0.88 3.78 -13.72
C PHE A 484 0.58 3.29 -13.56
N ASP A 485 0.82 1.99 -13.70
CA ASP A 485 2.16 1.39 -13.56
C ASP A 485 2.97 1.37 -14.87
N ARG A 486 2.34 1.72 -16.01
CA ARG A 486 2.96 1.65 -17.34
C ARG A 486 2.65 2.90 -18.15
N THR A 487 3.62 3.39 -18.91
CA THR A 487 3.41 4.51 -19.84
C THR A 487 3.78 4.10 -21.27
N ASP A 488 2.83 4.23 -22.19
CA ASP A 488 3.05 4.07 -23.64
C ASP A 488 2.17 5.04 -24.44
N SER A 489 2.24 4.96 -25.78
CA SER A 489 1.50 5.87 -26.68
C SER A 489 -0.02 5.77 -26.55
N SER A 490 -0.55 4.64 -26.06
CA SER A 490 -2.00 4.42 -25.86
C SER A 490 -2.45 4.59 -24.40
N ASN A 491 -1.50 4.62 -23.47
CA ASN A 491 -1.71 4.68 -22.03
C ASN A 491 -0.71 5.67 -21.40
N SER A 492 -1.08 6.95 -21.41
CA SER A 492 -0.32 8.06 -20.82
C SER A 492 -1.24 9.06 -20.11
N MET A 493 -0.70 9.92 -19.24
CA MET A 493 -1.45 11.00 -18.60
C MET A 493 -2.13 11.93 -19.62
N GLU A 494 -1.51 12.11 -20.79
CA GLU A 494 -2.05 12.86 -21.91
C GLU A 494 -3.32 12.22 -22.46
N THR A 495 -3.25 10.93 -22.78
CA THR A 495 -4.42 10.18 -23.27
C THR A 495 -5.53 10.07 -22.23
N LEU A 496 -5.16 9.99 -20.94
CA LEU A 496 -6.11 9.98 -19.83
C LEU A 496 -6.85 11.31 -19.73
N TYR A 497 -6.12 12.41 -19.77
CA TYR A 497 -6.68 13.77 -19.78
C TYR A 497 -7.70 13.96 -20.90
N HIS A 498 -7.34 13.61 -22.14
CA HIS A 498 -8.27 13.76 -23.26
C HIS A 498 -9.52 12.88 -23.11
N LYS A 499 -9.40 11.65 -22.61
CA LYS A 499 -10.57 10.78 -22.40
C LYS A 499 -11.54 11.33 -21.34
N ILE A 500 -11.02 12.06 -20.34
CA ILE A 500 -11.81 12.64 -19.25
C ILE A 500 -12.42 13.98 -19.66
N PHE A 501 -11.61 14.94 -20.13
CA PHE A 501 -12.07 16.32 -20.36
C PHE A 501 -12.49 16.60 -21.81
N TRP A 502 -11.93 15.93 -22.83
CA TRP A 502 -12.16 16.26 -24.24
C TRP A 502 -13.49 15.72 -24.82
N ALA A 503 -14.18 14.81 -24.12
CA ALA A 503 -15.35 14.13 -24.66
C ALA A 503 -16.62 15.01 -24.83
N ASN A 504 -16.54 16.35 -24.76
CA ASN A 504 -17.71 17.23 -24.87
C ASN A 504 -17.42 18.64 -25.45
N GLN A 505 -16.65 18.76 -26.53
CA GLN A 505 -16.60 20.00 -27.31
C GLN A 505 -17.84 20.11 -28.23
N ASN A 506 -19.00 20.39 -27.65
CA ASN A 506 -20.06 21.08 -28.40
C ASN A 506 -19.83 22.58 -28.22
N LYS A 507 -19.54 23.25 -29.34
CA LYS A 507 -19.32 24.69 -29.43
C LYS A 507 -20.54 25.44 -28.86
N ASP A 508 -20.44 25.95 -27.64
CA ASP A 508 -21.05 27.22 -27.24
C ASP A 508 -20.35 27.75 -25.98
N ASN A 509 -19.85 28.98 -26.08
CA ASN A 509 -19.03 29.70 -25.11
C ASN A 509 -19.76 29.97 -23.79
N GLN A 510 -19.18 29.56 -22.65
CA GLN A 510 -18.91 30.38 -21.45
C GLN A 510 -18.41 29.53 -20.27
N GLU A 511 -17.66 30.19 -19.36
CA GLU A 511 -17.20 29.83 -18.00
C GLU A 511 -17.29 28.35 -17.58
N VAL A 512 -16.16 27.79 -17.08
CA VAL A 512 -16.00 26.42 -16.50
C VAL A 512 -17.30 25.64 -16.53
N ALA A 513 -17.56 24.94 -17.64
CA ALA A 513 -18.85 24.31 -17.87
C ALA A 513 -19.28 23.54 -16.60
N PRO A 514 -20.55 23.61 -16.15
CA PRO A 514 -21.01 22.93 -14.92
C PRO A 514 -20.72 21.41 -14.88
N ASN A 515 -20.36 20.83 -16.03
CA ASN A 515 -19.83 19.48 -16.18
C ASN A 515 -18.42 19.28 -15.58
N ASP A 516 -17.53 20.28 -15.64
CA ASP A 516 -16.16 20.18 -15.12
C ASP A 516 -16.16 20.17 -13.59
N GLU A 517 -17.00 20.96 -12.92
CA GLU A 517 -17.12 20.93 -11.45
C GLU A 517 -17.49 19.52 -10.94
N THR A 518 -18.41 18.84 -11.64
CA THR A 518 -18.82 17.47 -11.30
C THR A 518 -17.67 16.48 -11.47
N VAL A 519 -16.91 16.60 -12.57
CA VAL A 519 -15.73 15.75 -12.82
C VAL A 519 -14.63 16.01 -11.79
N VAL A 520 -14.35 17.27 -11.44
CA VAL A 520 -13.38 17.66 -10.41
C VAL A 520 -13.76 17.07 -9.05
N THR A 521 -15.03 17.18 -8.67
CA THR A 521 -15.54 16.62 -7.42
C THR A 521 -15.38 15.10 -7.39
N LEU A 522 -15.75 14.41 -8.47
CA LEU A 522 -15.56 12.97 -8.62
C LEU A 522 -14.10 12.56 -8.53
N LEU A 523 -13.18 13.31 -9.15
CA LEU A 523 -11.74 13.05 -9.08
C LEU A 523 -11.24 13.16 -7.63
N CYS A 524 -11.74 14.14 -6.86
CA CYS A 524 -11.43 14.27 -5.44
C CYS A 524 -11.93 13.06 -4.65
N GLU A 525 -13.21 12.67 -4.82
CA GLU A 525 -13.78 11.47 -4.20
C GLU A 525 -12.99 10.19 -4.54
N TRP A 526 -12.63 10.04 -5.82
CA TRP A 526 -11.87 8.90 -6.32
C TRP A 526 -10.47 8.82 -5.68
N ALA A 527 -9.82 9.96 -5.46
CA ALA A 527 -8.51 10.02 -4.81
C ALA A 527 -8.59 9.74 -3.30
N VAL A 528 -9.61 10.26 -2.59
CA VAL A 528 -9.69 10.11 -1.13
C VAL A 528 -10.25 8.76 -0.68
N SER A 529 -11.09 8.11 -1.48
CA SER A 529 -11.83 6.90 -1.09
C SER A 529 -10.93 5.77 -0.54
N CYS A 530 -11.37 5.11 0.55
CA CYS A 530 -10.73 3.90 1.09
C CYS A 530 -11.04 2.64 0.26
N LYS A 531 -11.91 2.74 -0.76
CA LYS A 531 -12.35 1.62 -1.60
C LYS A 531 -11.41 1.31 -2.76
N ARG A 532 -10.44 2.18 -3.01
CA ARG A 532 -9.39 1.99 -4.02
C ARG A 532 -8.03 2.16 -3.36
N SER A 533 -7.04 1.43 -3.85
CA SER A 533 -5.67 1.48 -3.35
C SER A 533 -4.78 2.28 -4.30
N GLY A 534 -3.64 2.75 -3.81
CA GLY A 534 -2.66 3.49 -4.59
C GLY A 534 -2.51 4.94 -4.15
N LYS A 535 -1.28 5.31 -3.77
CA LYS A 535 -0.90 6.70 -3.45
C LYS A 535 -0.78 7.58 -4.70
N HIS A 536 -0.56 6.96 -5.86
CA HIS A 536 -0.48 7.64 -7.16
C HIS A 536 -1.76 8.41 -7.51
N ARG A 537 -2.91 8.07 -6.89
CA ARG A 537 -4.21 8.70 -7.16
C ARG A 537 -4.18 10.21 -6.89
N ALA A 538 -3.58 10.64 -5.78
CA ALA A 538 -3.43 12.05 -5.45
C ALA A 538 -2.62 12.81 -6.52
N MET A 539 -1.47 12.27 -6.88
CA MET A 539 -0.59 12.81 -7.93
C MET A 539 -1.30 12.86 -9.30
N ALA A 540 -2.00 11.78 -9.68
CA ALA A 540 -2.71 11.70 -10.95
C ALA A 540 -3.81 12.76 -11.05
N VAL A 541 -4.61 12.93 -10.00
CA VAL A 541 -5.66 13.94 -9.96
C VAL A 541 -5.07 15.35 -9.99
N ALA A 542 -4.04 15.64 -9.21
CA ALA A 542 -3.35 16.92 -9.25
C ALA A 542 -2.82 17.25 -10.65
N LYS A 543 -2.18 16.29 -11.33
CA LYS A 543 -1.68 16.46 -12.71
C LYS A 543 -2.76 16.66 -13.75
N LEU A 544 -3.91 15.99 -13.60
CA LEU A 544 -5.06 16.19 -14.50
C LEU A 544 -5.63 17.61 -14.35
N LEU A 545 -5.75 18.11 -13.12
CA LEU A 545 -6.28 19.44 -12.85
C LEU A 545 -5.29 20.56 -13.17
N GLU A 546 -3.99 20.37 -12.90
CA GLU A 546 -2.91 21.29 -13.31
C GLU A 546 -2.98 21.53 -14.82
N LYS A 547 -3.11 20.45 -15.61
CA LYS A 547 -3.25 20.56 -17.05
C LYS A 547 -4.55 21.24 -17.49
N ARG A 548 -5.70 20.88 -16.89
CA ARG A 548 -6.98 21.51 -17.22
C ARG A 548 -6.95 23.01 -16.91
N GLN A 549 -6.35 23.40 -15.79
CA GLN A 549 -6.17 24.79 -15.38
C GLN A 549 -5.34 25.55 -16.42
N ALA A 550 -4.19 25.00 -16.84
CA ALA A 550 -3.35 25.61 -17.87
C ALA A 550 -4.07 25.78 -19.22
N GLU A 551 -4.92 24.83 -19.62
CA GLU A 551 -5.73 24.96 -20.84
C GLU A 551 -6.80 26.06 -20.72
N ILE A 552 -7.52 26.13 -19.60
CA ILE A 552 -8.53 27.19 -19.35
C ILE A 552 -7.88 28.59 -19.33
N GLU A 553 -6.69 28.70 -18.72
CA GLU A 553 -5.93 29.95 -18.69
C GLU A 553 -5.43 30.35 -20.08
N ALA A 554 -4.99 29.38 -20.89
CA ALA A 554 -4.59 29.62 -22.28
C ALA A 554 -5.76 30.08 -23.16
N GLU A 555 -6.95 29.49 -22.98
CA GLU A 555 -8.19 29.92 -23.66
C GLU A 555 -8.56 31.38 -23.31
N ARG A 556 -8.43 31.78 -22.04
CA ARG A 556 -8.69 33.17 -21.59
C ARG A 556 -7.71 34.19 -22.18
N CYS A 557 -6.44 33.82 -22.34
CA CYS A 557 -5.45 34.71 -22.95
C CYS A 557 -5.67 34.89 -24.46
N GLY A 558 -6.21 33.90 -25.16
CA GLY A 558 -6.50 33.96 -26.59
C GLY A 558 -7.65 34.91 -26.97
N GLU A 559 -8.63 35.14 -26.08
CA GLU A 559 -9.73 36.09 -26.33
C GLU A 559 -9.33 37.56 -26.10
N SER A 560 -8.30 37.82 -25.29
CA SER A 560 -7.89 39.19 -24.92
C SER A 560 -7.11 39.93 -26.01
N GLU A 561 -6.55 39.25 -27.02
CA GLU A 561 -5.76 39.90 -28.09
C GLU A 561 -6.61 40.60 -29.16
N VAL A 562 -7.95 40.48 -29.13
CA VAL A 562 -8.85 41.07 -30.16
C VAL A 562 -9.54 42.35 -29.69
N LEU A 563 -9.36 42.75 -28.43
CA LEU A 563 -10.09 43.89 -27.86
C LEU A 563 -9.15 44.84 -27.08
N ASP A 564 -8.20 45.46 -27.77
CA ASP A 564 -7.46 46.59 -27.22
C ASP A 564 -7.46 47.76 -28.22
N GLU A 565 -8.40 48.69 -28.03
CA GLU A 565 -8.10 50.13 -27.95
C GLU A 565 -9.23 50.81 -27.18
N LYS A 566 -8.89 51.38 -26.02
CA LYS A 566 -9.74 52.10 -25.04
C LYS A 566 -10.55 51.23 -24.09
N GLU A 567 -9.99 50.99 -22.91
CA GLU A 567 -10.51 51.62 -21.71
C GLU A 567 -9.48 51.61 -20.58
N SER A 568 -9.56 52.65 -19.75
CA SER A 568 -8.54 53.09 -18.81
C SER A 568 -8.25 52.07 -17.72
N ILE A 569 -6.96 51.83 -17.50
CA ILE A 569 -6.41 51.01 -16.43
C ILE A 569 -6.79 51.62 -15.07
N SER A 570 -7.72 50.99 -14.35
CA SER A 570 -7.88 51.23 -12.91
C SER A 570 -6.75 50.54 -12.16
N SER A 571 -6.03 51.34 -11.37
CA SER A 571 -4.91 50.94 -10.54
C SER A 571 -5.33 49.98 -9.41
N ALA A 572 -5.29 48.68 -9.68
CA ALA A 572 -5.37 47.60 -8.68
C ALA A 572 -4.45 46.41 -8.98
N SER A 573 -3.42 46.58 -9.82
CA SER A 573 -2.53 45.50 -10.29
C SER A 573 -1.13 45.54 -9.64
N LEU A 574 -1.08 45.51 -8.32
CA LEU A 574 0.16 45.22 -7.55
C LEU A 574 -0.11 44.19 -6.43
N ALA A 575 -0.52 42.98 -6.84
CA ALA A 575 -0.27 41.70 -6.16
C ALA A 575 -0.57 40.56 -7.14
N GLY A 576 0.46 40.04 -7.81
CA GLY A 576 0.33 38.94 -8.74
C GLY A 576 0.18 37.60 -8.03
N SER A 577 -1.05 37.13 -7.87
CA SER A 577 -1.43 35.72 -8.00
C SER A 577 -2.93 35.67 -8.28
N SER A 578 -3.33 35.41 -9.53
CA SER A 578 -4.71 35.02 -9.80
C SER A 578 -5.01 33.75 -8.99
N LEU A 579 -6.17 33.72 -8.31
CA LEU A 579 -6.63 32.53 -7.60
C LEU A 579 -6.65 31.32 -8.56
N PRO A 580 -6.22 30.12 -8.13
CA PRO A 580 -6.32 28.92 -8.96
C PRO A 580 -7.75 28.68 -9.46
N VAL A 581 -7.88 28.20 -10.70
CA VAL A 581 -9.17 28.05 -11.39
C VAL A 581 -10.16 27.20 -10.59
N PHE A 582 -9.67 26.14 -9.94
CA PHE A 582 -10.50 25.19 -9.19
C PHE A 582 -10.66 25.53 -7.69
N GLN A 583 -10.13 26.66 -7.23
CA GLN A 583 -10.12 27.02 -5.80
C GLN A 583 -11.50 26.90 -5.15
N ASN A 584 -12.54 27.43 -5.80
CA ASN A 584 -13.90 27.44 -5.25
C ASN A 584 -14.53 26.05 -5.21
N VAL A 585 -14.29 25.21 -6.22
CA VAL A 585 -14.82 23.84 -6.29
C VAL A 585 -14.18 23.00 -5.19
N LEU A 586 -12.86 23.11 -5.02
CA LEU A 586 -12.12 22.39 -3.98
C LEU A 586 -12.51 22.86 -2.58
N LEU A 587 -12.78 24.16 -2.39
CA LEU A 587 -13.31 24.66 -1.13
C LEU A 587 -14.70 24.08 -0.82
N ARG A 588 -15.63 24.04 -1.79
CA ARG A 588 -16.95 23.41 -1.60
C ARG A 588 -16.83 21.92 -1.27
N PHE A 589 -15.87 21.22 -1.88
CA PHE A 589 -15.57 19.84 -1.56
C PHE A 589 -15.12 19.69 -0.09
N LEU A 590 -14.20 20.54 0.38
CA LEU A 590 -13.81 20.57 1.80
C LEU A 590 -15.00 20.87 2.72
N ASP A 591 -15.85 21.82 2.36
CA ASP A 591 -17.02 22.23 3.16
C ASP A 591 -18.02 21.08 3.32
N THR A 592 -18.24 20.27 2.26
CA THR A 592 -19.39 19.35 2.18
C THR A 592 -19.03 17.87 2.17
N GLN A 593 -18.03 17.45 1.38
CA GLN A 593 -17.83 16.04 1.00
C GLN A 593 -16.52 15.43 1.51
N ALA A 594 -15.52 16.24 1.85
CA ALA A 594 -14.22 15.75 2.30
C ALA A 594 -14.33 14.92 3.60
N PRO A 595 -13.55 13.84 3.74
CA PRO A 595 -13.55 12.99 4.93
C PRO A 595 -12.99 13.75 6.13
N SER A 596 -13.63 13.62 7.29
CA SER A 596 -13.20 14.19 8.57
C SER A 596 -13.10 13.07 9.63
N LEU A 597 -12.22 13.24 10.60
CA LEU A 597 -12.04 12.26 11.67
C LEU A 597 -13.16 12.42 12.70
N SER A 598 -13.99 11.38 12.85
CA SER A 598 -15.10 11.38 13.81
C SER A 598 -15.07 10.16 14.74
N ASP A 599 -14.71 8.98 14.24
CA ASP A 599 -14.57 7.76 15.05
C ASP A 599 -13.10 7.29 15.11
N PRO A 600 -12.48 7.27 16.31
CA PRO A 600 -11.10 6.80 16.48
C PRO A 600 -10.90 5.32 16.17
N ASN A 601 -11.97 4.52 16.15
CA ASN A 601 -11.89 3.08 15.85
C ASN A 601 -12.08 2.77 14.35
N SER A 602 -12.46 3.76 13.54
CA SER A 602 -12.70 3.58 12.11
C SER A 602 -11.38 3.68 11.31
N GLU A 603 -10.82 2.52 10.94
CA GLU A 603 -9.61 2.48 10.10
C GLU A 603 -9.87 3.02 8.68
N CYS A 604 -11.09 2.89 8.14
CA CYS A 604 -11.41 3.49 6.83
C CYS A 604 -11.38 5.03 6.92
N GLU A 605 -11.95 5.66 7.96
CA GLU A 605 -11.87 7.13 8.13
C GLU A 605 -10.42 7.63 8.19
N LYS A 606 -9.56 6.91 8.93
CA LYS A 606 -8.12 7.25 9.01
C LYS A 606 -7.46 7.20 7.63
N VAL A 607 -7.75 6.17 6.83
CA VAL A 607 -7.21 6.02 5.47
C VAL A 607 -7.74 7.12 4.55
N GLU A 608 -9.04 7.43 4.58
CA GLU A 608 -9.63 8.49 3.75
C GLU A 608 -9.08 9.86 4.10
N PHE A 609 -8.90 10.15 5.39
CA PHE A 609 -8.29 11.39 5.85
C PHE A 609 -6.82 11.52 5.41
N VAL A 610 -6.02 10.45 5.53
CA VAL A 610 -4.64 10.44 5.02
C VAL A 610 -4.60 10.68 3.51
N ASN A 611 -5.52 10.06 2.75
CA ASN A 611 -5.60 10.28 1.31
C ASN A 611 -6.01 11.74 0.97
N LEU A 612 -6.91 12.35 1.76
CA LEU A 612 -7.28 13.76 1.64
C LEU A 612 -6.07 14.67 1.85
N VAL A 613 -5.28 14.43 2.91
CA VAL A 613 -4.05 15.19 3.16
C VAL A 613 -3.09 15.06 1.98
N LEU A 614 -2.85 13.83 1.49
CA LEU A 614 -2.00 13.62 0.32
C LEU A 614 -2.51 14.35 -0.93
N LEU A 615 -3.82 14.34 -1.18
CA LEU A 615 -4.42 15.02 -2.32
C LEU A 615 -4.20 16.54 -2.27
N PHE A 616 -4.48 17.16 -1.13
CA PHE A 616 -4.33 18.61 -0.97
C PHE A 616 -2.85 19.03 -0.88
N CYS A 617 -1.95 18.17 -0.38
CA CYS A 617 -0.50 18.37 -0.54
C CYS A 617 -0.12 18.49 -2.02
N GLU A 618 -0.61 17.60 -2.88
CA GLU A 618 -0.31 17.62 -4.32
C GLU A 618 -0.99 18.81 -5.02
N PHE A 619 -2.21 19.19 -4.64
CA PHE A 619 -2.86 20.39 -5.19
C PHE A 619 -2.11 21.68 -4.86
N ILE A 620 -1.62 21.83 -3.63
CA ILE A 620 -0.79 22.97 -3.23
C ILE A 620 0.53 22.97 -3.99
N ARG A 621 1.16 21.80 -4.12
CA ARG A 621 2.44 21.64 -4.82
C ARG A 621 2.33 21.95 -6.33
N HIS A 622 1.16 21.76 -6.92
CA HIS A 622 0.89 21.98 -8.35
C HIS A 622 0.10 23.27 -8.63
N ASP A 623 0.00 24.20 -7.65
CA ASP A 623 -0.71 25.48 -7.78
C ASP A 623 -2.19 25.34 -8.25
N VAL A 624 -2.81 24.19 -7.99
CA VAL A 624 -4.23 23.93 -8.23
C VAL A 624 -5.09 24.41 -7.05
N PHE A 625 -4.49 24.52 -5.87
CA PHE A 625 -5.14 25.01 -4.65
C PHE A 625 -4.22 25.95 -3.87
N SER A 626 -4.71 27.15 -3.59
CA SER A 626 -4.03 28.13 -2.75
C SER A 626 -4.40 27.92 -1.29
N HIS A 627 -3.41 27.48 -0.51
CA HIS A 627 -3.54 27.37 0.94
C HIS A 627 -3.80 28.74 1.60
N ASP A 628 -3.18 29.81 1.10
CA ASP A 628 -3.36 31.16 1.66
C ASP A 628 -4.78 31.67 1.44
N ALA A 629 -5.33 31.48 0.23
CA ALA A 629 -6.72 31.83 -0.05
C ALA A 629 -7.69 31.04 0.82
N TYR A 630 -7.40 29.76 1.06
CA TYR A 630 -8.16 28.90 1.98
C TYR A 630 -8.14 29.45 3.40
N MET A 631 -6.96 29.74 3.96
CA MET A 631 -6.83 30.28 5.32
C MET A 631 -7.52 31.65 5.46
N CYS A 632 -7.35 32.55 4.49
CA CYS A 632 -8.07 33.82 4.45
C CYS A 632 -9.58 33.64 4.46
N THR A 633 -10.10 32.64 3.74
CA THR A 633 -11.53 32.32 3.70
C THR A 633 -12.04 31.83 5.06
N LEU A 634 -11.31 30.92 5.71
CA LEU A 634 -11.66 30.42 7.04
C LEU A 634 -11.65 31.52 8.10
N ILE A 635 -10.66 32.42 8.07
CA ILE A 635 -10.58 33.57 8.97
C ILE A 635 -11.79 34.49 8.75
N SER A 636 -12.12 34.77 7.49
CA SER A 636 -13.24 35.65 7.13
C SER A 636 -14.60 35.08 7.54
N ARG A 637 -14.77 33.74 7.49
CA ARG A 637 -15.98 33.04 7.93
C ARG A 637 -16.06 32.84 9.44
N GLY A 638 -14.94 32.92 10.15
CA GLY A 638 -14.85 32.66 11.60
C GLY A 638 -14.73 31.18 11.96
N ASP A 639 -14.45 30.31 10.98
CA ASP A 639 -14.43 28.84 11.12
C ASP A 639 -13.29 28.32 12.02
N LEU A 640 -12.30 29.18 12.34
CA LEU A 640 -11.18 28.87 13.23
C LEU A 640 -11.47 29.16 14.71
N SER A 641 -12.64 29.73 15.03
CA SER A 641 -12.98 30.12 16.41
C SER A 641 -13.63 28.97 17.19
N VAL A 642 -12.97 28.50 18.26
CA VAL A 642 -13.45 27.42 19.15
C VAL A 642 -14.70 27.86 19.95
N SER A 643 -15.02 29.15 19.99
CA SER A 643 -16.08 29.72 20.84
C SER A 643 -17.51 29.59 20.28
N ALA A 644 -17.70 29.15 19.03
CA ALA A 644 -19.01 29.14 18.38
C ALA A 644 -19.96 28.00 18.83
N ALA A 645 -19.47 27.00 19.58
CA ALA A 645 -20.27 25.82 19.95
C ALA A 645 -21.09 25.95 21.25
N THR A 646 -21.03 27.08 21.97
CA THR A 646 -21.84 27.29 23.18
C THR A 646 -22.59 28.62 23.12
N GLY A 647 -23.81 28.63 22.56
CA GLY A 647 -24.53 29.90 22.46
C GLY A 647 -25.92 29.90 21.84
N LEU A 648 -26.81 28.95 22.18
CA LEU A 648 -28.25 29.12 22.01
C LEU A 648 -28.95 28.83 23.35
N ARG A 649 -28.99 29.83 24.24
CA ARG A 649 -29.99 29.89 25.31
C ARG A 649 -30.33 31.35 25.64
N SER A 650 -31.60 31.69 25.46
CA SER A 650 -32.22 32.99 25.76
C SER A 650 -32.18 33.34 27.27
N PRO A 651 -32.40 34.62 27.64
CA PRO A 651 -31.81 35.23 28.82
C PRO A 651 -32.71 35.19 30.05
N ALA A 652 -32.11 35.05 31.23
CA ALA A 652 -32.68 35.54 32.49
C ALA A 652 -31.57 35.73 33.55
N GLY A 653 -31.48 36.95 34.08
CA GLY A 653 -31.23 37.25 35.50
C GLY A 653 -29.86 36.95 36.12
N GLU A 654 -29.06 38.02 36.26
CA GLU A 654 -28.12 38.38 37.34
C GLU A 654 -27.80 37.34 38.46
N SER A 655 -26.51 37.00 38.64
CA SER A 655 -25.62 37.67 39.61
C SER A 655 -24.32 36.87 39.89
N VAL A 656 -23.25 37.67 39.98
CA VAL A 656 -21.87 37.49 40.48
C VAL A 656 -21.51 36.19 41.23
N GLY A 657 -20.37 35.61 40.82
CA GLY A 657 -19.60 34.63 41.58
C GLY A 657 -18.28 34.28 40.88
N GLU A 658 -17.26 35.11 41.08
CA GLU A 658 -15.89 34.86 40.63
C GLU A 658 -15.32 33.57 41.23
N HIS A 659 -14.90 32.63 40.40
CA HIS A 659 -13.90 31.63 40.76
C HIS A 659 -13.00 31.36 39.54
N TYR A 660 -11.76 31.84 39.65
CA TYR A 660 -10.64 31.51 38.76
C TYR A 660 -10.46 29.99 38.70
N ALA A 661 -10.65 29.40 37.52
CA ALA A 661 -10.17 28.07 37.18
C ALA A 661 -9.14 28.21 36.05
N GLN A 662 -7.92 27.80 36.38
CA GLN A 662 -6.67 27.93 35.67
C GLN A 662 -6.73 27.28 34.28
N GLY A 663 -6.64 28.10 33.23
CA GLY A 663 -6.56 27.65 31.85
C GLY A 663 -5.29 26.84 31.59
N HIS A 664 -5.46 25.59 31.17
CA HIS A 664 -4.40 24.82 30.55
C HIS A 664 -4.14 25.43 29.16
N ALA A 665 -3.08 26.23 29.04
CA ALA A 665 -2.59 26.70 27.76
C ALA A 665 -2.17 25.49 26.91
N VAL A 666 -2.95 25.19 25.87
CA VAL A 666 -2.55 24.25 24.82
C VAL A 666 -1.43 24.92 24.05
N LYS A 667 -0.21 24.43 24.26
CA LYS A 667 0.98 24.82 23.52
C LYS A 667 0.81 24.35 22.07
N MET A 668 0.62 25.29 21.14
CA MET A 668 0.77 25.05 19.70
C MET A 668 2.20 24.56 19.45
N GLU A 669 2.39 23.25 19.27
CA GLU A 669 3.64 22.71 18.71
C GLU A 669 3.47 22.61 17.20
N ILE A 670 4.14 23.52 16.49
CA ILE A 670 4.26 23.56 15.03
C ILE A 670 5.07 22.34 14.60
N PHE A 671 4.42 21.38 13.93
CA PHE A 671 5.10 20.33 13.19
C PHE A 671 5.36 20.82 11.77
N SER A 672 6.62 21.02 11.41
CA SER A 672 7.05 21.19 10.02
C SER A 672 7.55 19.84 9.49
N PRO A 673 6.94 19.26 8.45
CA PRO A 673 7.56 18.14 7.74
C PRO A 673 8.70 18.70 6.88
N MET A 674 9.91 18.19 7.08
CA MET A 674 11.07 18.50 6.25
C MET A 674 10.84 18.02 4.80
N PRO A 675 11.23 18.80 3.77
CA PRO A 675 11.21 18.32 2.39
C PRO A 675 12.44 17.46 2.11
N GLY A 676 12.21 16.22 1.68
CA GLY A 676 13.24 15.34 1.12
C GLY A 676 13.64 14.17 2.00
N GLU A 677 12.77 13.17 2.12
CA GLU A 677 13.22 11.79 2.31
C GLU A 677 13.02 11.04 0.99
N SER A 678 14.14 10.67 0.39
CA SER A 678 14.21 9.74 -0.73
C SER A 678 13.69 8.36 -0.31
N CYS A 679 12.92 7.76 -1.21
CA CYS A 679 12.47 6.37 -1.20
C CYS A 679 13.55 5.38 -0.73
N GLU A 680 13.23 4.54 0.25
CA GLU A 680 13.31 3.06 0.19
C GLU A 680 13.09 2.43 1.58
N ASN A 681 12.41 1.27 1.57
CA ASN A 681 12.33 0.23 2.62
C ASN A 681 11.51 0.52 3.90
N ALA A 682 10.19 0.38 3.78
CA ALA A 682 9.37 -0.12 4.89
C ALA A 682 9.24 -1.65 4.78
N ASN A 683 10.06 -2.39 5.52
CA ASN A 683 9.87 -3.82 5.77
C ASN A 683 8.57 -4.03 6.56
N PRO A 684 7.63 -4.89 6.13
CA PRO A 684 6.56 -5.38 6.96
C PRO A 684 7.04 -6.63 7.70
N SER A 685 8.02 -6.49 8.60
CA SER A 685 8.50 -7.59 9.42
C SER A 685 8.41 -7.20 10.88
N LEU A 686 7.28 -7.50 11.53
CA LEU A 686 7.17 -7.90 12.94
C LEU A 686 5.68 -7.96 13.33
N SER A 687 5.02 -9.06 13.00
CA SER A 687 3.79 -9.49 13.68
C SER A 687 3.58 -10.99 13.44
N ARG A 688 4.25 -11.82 14.27
CA ARG A 688 3.77 -13.13 14.79
C ARG A 688 4.95 -14.00 15.24
N ARG A 689 5.15 -14.04 16.57
CA ARG A 689 5.52 -15.29 17.27
C ARG A 689 5.06 -15.19 18.73
N ASN A 690 4.35 -16.24 19.18
CA ASN A 690 3.69 -16.39 20.48
C ASN A 690 4.65 -16.51 21.68
N GLY A 691 4.16 -16.16 22.89
CA GLY A 691 4.51 -16.88 24.13
C GLY A 691 4.99 -16.06 25.34
N GLU A 692 4.03 -15.63 26.17
CA GLU A 692 4.05 -15.45 27.64
C GLU A 692 5.06 -14.53 28.38
N LYS A 693 4.47 -13.59 29.14
CA LYS A 693 4.94 -12.90 30.37
C LYS A 693 6.22 -12.04 30.30
N LEU A 694 6.03 -10.73 30.08
CA LEU A 694 6.47 -9.69 31.04
C LEU A 694 5.82 -8.34 30.69
N ALA A 695 5.05 -7.79 31.62
CA ALA A 695 4.43 -6.48 31.47
C ALA A 695 5.48 -5.35 31.62
N LYS A 696 5.79 -4.64 30.54
CA LYS A 696 6.22 -3.24 30.57
C LYS A 696 5.58 -2.48 29.40
N ARG A 697 4.83 -1.45 29.76
CA ARG A 697 4.04 -0.56 28.91
C ARG A 697 4.96 0.20 27.95
N GLU A 698 5.10 -0.27 26.72
CA GLU A 698 5.72 0.46 25.62
C GLU A 698 4.63 1.26 24.91
N LYS A 699 4.66 2.59 25.05
CA LYS A 699 3.74 3.52 24.40
C LYS A 699 4.16 3.62 22.93
N THR A 700 3.46 2.93 22.04
CA THR A 700 3.54 3.14 20.59
C THR A 700 3.25 4.63 20.31
N ARG A 701 4.21 5.36 19.73
CA ARG A 701 3.98 6.74 19.27
C ARG A 701 3.06 6.68 18.05
N GLU A 702 1.78 7.02 18.24
CA GLU A 702 0.83 7.32 17.17
C GLU A 702 1.35 8.55 16.41
N LEU A 703 1.88 8.35 15.21
CA LEU A 703 2.65 9.36 14.49
C LEU A 703 1.82 10.41 13.73
N ILE A 704 0.48 10.39 13.78
CA ILE A 704 -0.35 11.37 13.05
C ILE A 704 -1.57 11.89 13.84
N PHE A 705 -2.02 11.23 14.91
CA PHE A 705 -3.34 11.53 15.51
C PHE A 705 -3.36 11.73 17.03
N PRO A 706 -2.63 12.68 17.64
CA PRO A 706 -3.02 13.13 18.97
C PRO A 706 -4.35 13.93 18.86
N SER A 707 -5.38 13.48 19.60
CA SER A 707 -6.61 14.19 20.00
C SER A 707 -7.26 15.21 19.03
N ASN A 708 -7.20 15.02 17.72
CA ASN A 708 -7.82 15.93 16.74
C ASN A 708 -9.29 15.61 16.44
N TYR A 709 -9.83 14.53 17.01
CA TYR A 709 -11.22 14.08 16.81
C TYR A 709 -12.26 15.08 17.32
N ASP A 710 -11.90 15.90 18.31
CA ASP A 710 -12.80 16.92 18.89
C ASP A 710 -12.72 18.28 18.16
N LEU A 711 -11.85 18.42 17.16
CA LEU A 711 -11.70 19.67 16.41
C LEU A 711 -12.75 19.79 15.31
N LEU A 712 -13.15 21.02 15.00
CA LEU A 712 -13.95 21.33 13.81
C LEU A 712 -13.22 20.85 12.55
N ARG A 713 -13.99 20.36 11.58
CA ARG A 713 -13.51 19.84 10.29
C ARG A 713 -12.36 20.65 9.67
N HIS A 714 -12.55 21.95 9.48
CA HIS A 714 -11.54 22.79 8.83
C HIS A 714 -10.29 23.01 9.67
N LEU A 715 -10.42 22.94 11.00
CA LEU A 715 -9.29 22.98 11.92
C LEU A 715 -8.50 21.67 11.85
N GLN A 716 -9.18 20.52 11.72
CA GLN A 716 -8.50 19.26 11.39
C GLN A 716 -7.70 19.41 10.09
N TYR A 717 -8.29 19.91 9.01
CA TYR A 717 -7.57 20.07 7.73
C TYR A 717 -6.38 21.02 7.83
N ALA A 718 -6.57 22.21 8.42
CA ALA A 718 -5.53 23.23 8.55
C ALA A 718 -4.32 22.76 9.37
N THR A 719 -4.52 21.83 10.33
CA THR A 719 -3.39 21.24 11.10
C THR A 719 -2.54 20.25 10.30
N HIS A 720 -3.06 19.70 9.19
CA HIS A 720 -2.38 18.65 8.41
C HIS A 720 -1.96 19.08 7.00
N PHE A 721 -2.57 20.13 6.44
CA PHE A 721 -2.15 20.66 5.13
C PHE A 721 -0.79 21.37 5.24
N PRO A 722 0.12 21.15 4.27
CA PRO A 722 1.44 21.73 4.31
C PRO A 722 1.36 23.25 4.11
N ILE A 723 2.09 23.99 4.95
CA ILE A 723 2.27 25.43 4.76
C ILE A 723 3.20 25.60 3.54
N PRO A 724 2.79 26.33 2.49
CA PRO A 724 3.65 26.60 1.35
C PRO A 724 4.94 27.29 1.85
N LEU A 725 6.09 26.70 1.55
CA LEU A 725 7.37 27.39 1.78
C LEU A 725 7.44 28.52 0.76
N VAL A 726 7.13 29.74 1.19
CA VAL A 726 7.33 30.94 0.37
C VAL A 726 8.81 30.99 -0.01
N SER A 727 9.10 30.77 -1.29
CA SER A 727 10.41 31.12 -1.86
C SER A 727 10.50 32.64 -1.88
N LEU A 728 11.02 33.21 -0.78
CA LEU A 728 11.41 34.61 -0.67
C LEU A 728 12.72 34.88 -1.39
#